data_AF-A0A8H9R0I4-F1
#
_entry.id   AF-A0A8H9R0I4-F1
#
_cell.length_a   1.000
_cell.length_b   1.000
_cell.length_c   1.000
_cell.angle_alpha   90.00
_cell.angle_beta   90.00
_cell.angle_gamma   90.00
#
_symmetry.space_group_name_H-M   'P 1'
#
loop_
_entity.id
_entity.type
_entity.pdbx_description
1 polymer ?
#
loop_
_entity_poly.entity_id
_entity_poly.type
_entity_poly.pdbx_seq_one_letter_code
_entity_poly.pdbx_strand_id
1 'polypeptide(L)'
;MSKRKRFKLITTITLIFTFLLTNIKVFAVEINSTAEKAYLNYHSLIDGRVKSIGHDRYYTDDLTACYCLNVGAESPTGQDYTEQKPNDPGLETIIYWGYPAKDGSQFGLTKDQYRYATQLAIWAYEREAGINRGIDRTRLQDGIEPASKFMPAINFLVEKAKSREMPVFFEVTPSNIEAHQEGDYFVSEPIKIKSDYSFDNATVRIKDTSNPELEKDIIVKDMDGNVKTSGYKANESFRVYIPIDAETGNLKVNVKARVDIPAMLSYVTPVSGTQDMVVADLDTNAMERDGIEVSWTGINGAIELIKKGDDGTLLTGAKFVLKDKGGNQIAEATSENGRVVFNDIKPGEYIIEEVAAPLGYLITNQVNITVKPNKVTTAEMVDTQIKGRVEITKIDEETGEPISGAEFEMVKADNNEVVEKMTTGENGKVLSGLHPFGNYIVRETKAPSKYVLNGKEYPVTINEHMKTIEITHANRKIKGRVSIHKIDEEMPELSLKGAVLGIYDDAGNEVDRLTTDEKGAATSKYLDYGHYIGKELQAPEGYKLSDKTIDINITEDDKVYSYDFTNKVMKGRIQIVKVDSENEEKPVANAGFKVVAVNVNGIEPGTIIDKVKTDENGFAFTKELRYGVYKFIEDETPEGYWASDKEYTININEDNKVYVKYVKNAPIKAKLRIVKVDSKDNKPLEGVKFQVRNTDTNKIVEFTNFVGIIP
;
A
#
# COMPACT_ATOMS: atom_id res chain seq x y z
N MET A 1 19.16 -77.36 -5.61
CA MET A 1 19.90 -77.87 -6.78
C MET A 1 21.14 -77.00 -6.97
N SER A 2 22.39 -77.48 -7.04
CA SER A 2 22.99 -78.45 -7.96
C SER A 2 23.14 -77.97 -9.41
N LYS A 3 24.34 -77.46 -9.74
CA LYS A 3 25.01 -77.63 -11.04
C LYS A 3 26.53 -77.44 -10.87
N ARG A 4 27.29 -78.54 -10.90
CA ARG A 4 28.77 -78.58 -10.89
C ARG A 4 29.33 -78.55 -12.31
N LYS A 5 30.50 -77.91 -12.52
CA LYS A 5 31.57 -78.25 -13.50
C LYS A 5 32.70 -77.20 -13.39
N ARG A 6 33.99 -77.50 -13.55
CA ARG A 6 34.80 -78.70 -13.18
C ARG A 6 36.28 -78.30 -13.27
N PHE A 7 37.08 -78.50 -12.22
CA PHE A 7 38.55 -78.35 -12.27
C PHE A 7 39.22 -79.55 -12.99
N LYS A 8 40.41 -79.33 -13.56
CA LYS A 8 41.53 -80.30 -13.53
C LYS A 8 42.89 -79.64 -13.79
N LEU A 9 43.98 -80.36 -13.53
CA LEU A 9 45.31 -79.83 -13.22
C LEU A 9 46.45 -80.71 -13.81
N ILE A 10 47.38 -80.06 -14.53
CA ILE A 10 48.87 -80.23 -14.67
C ILE A 10 49.54 -81.65 -14.64
N THR A 11 50.57 -81.83 -15.52
CA THR A 11 51.71 -82.84 -15.51
C THR A 11 51.38 -84.35 -15.73
N THR A 12 52.27 -85.25 -16.23
CA THR A 12 53.76 -85.36 -16.13
C THR A 12 54.45 -86.14 -17.31
N ILE A 13 55.53 -85.58 -17.87
CA ILE A 13 56.85 -86.10 -18.37
C ILE A 13 57.06 -87.58 -18.83
N THR A 14 58.08 -87.77 -19.73
CA THR A 14 59.02 -88.93 -19.95
C THR A 14 58.65 -90.07 -20.94
N LEU A 15 59.58 -90.82 -21.58
CA LEU A 15 60.73 -90.55 -22.50
C LEU A 15 61.20 -91.92 -23.12
N ILE A 16 62.30 -91.96 -23.90
CA ILE A 16 63.12 -93.14 -24.32
C ILE A 16 62.56 -94.05 -25.47
N PHE A 17 63.33 -94.72 -26.36
CA PHE A 17 64.58 -94.40 -27.10
C PHE A 17 64.96 -95.58 -28.08
N THR A 18 65.49 -95.29 -29.29
CA THR A 18 66.31 -96.21 -30.15
C THR A 18 65.68 -97.57 -30.61
N PHE A 19 66.22 -98.46 -31.46
CA PHE A 19 67.45 -98.64 -32.31
C PHE A 19 67.12 -99.71 -33.42
N LEU A 20 67.91 -100.11 -34.45
CA LEU A 20 69.23 -99.73 -35.00
C LEU A 20 69.36 -100.18 -36.49
N LEU A 21 69.51 -99.23 -37.45
CA LEU A 21 70.54 -99.11 -38.50
C LEU A 21 71.03 -100.31 -39.38
N THR A 22 71.50 -99.95 -40.60
CA THR A 22 72.17 -100.76 -41.66
C THR A 22 71.20 -101.57 -42.55
N ASN A 23 71.51 -101.98 -43.80
CA ASN A 23 72.68 -101.84 -44.71
C ASN A 23 72.19 -102.02 -46.20
N ILE A 24 72.90 -101.77 -47.31
CA ILE A 24 74.28 -101.31 -47.61
C ILE A 24 74.33 -100.55 -48.98
N LYS A 25 75.56 -100.21 -49.42
CA LYS A 25 76.09 -99.59 -50.66
C LYS A 25 75.80 -100.38 -51.97
N VAL A 26 76.13 -99.94 -53.20
CA VAL A 26 77.05 -98.90 -53.76
C VAL A 26 76.55 -98.53 -55.20
N PHE A 27 76.91 -97.51 -56.00
CA PHE A 27 77.84 -96.34 -56.13
C PHE A 27 77.14 -95.35 -57.15
N ALA A 28 77.59 -94.19 -57.67
CA ALA A 28 78.65 -93.18 -57.45
C ALA A 28 78.32 -91.94 -58.37
N VAL A 29 79.10 -90.83 -58.27
CA VAL A 29 79.22 -89.69 -59.23
C VAL A 29 77.94 -88.83 -59.44
N GLU A 30 77.89 -87.50 -59.33
CA GLU A 30 78.69 -86.40 -58.72
C GLU A 30 77.75 -85.14 -58.78
N ILE A 31 77.74 -84.10 -57.92
CA ILE A 31 78.70 -83.02 -57.61
C ILE A 31 78.26 -82.31 -56.30
N ASN A 32 79.16 -81.61 -55.62
CA ASN A 32 78.97 -80.97 -54.30
C ASN A 32 78.13 -79.67 -54.27
N SER A 33 77.44 -79.44 -53.15
CA SER A 33 77.36 -78.11 -52.49
C SER A 33 76.96 -78.27 -51.01
N THR A 34 77.52 -77.44 -50.12
CA THR A 34 77.31 -77.52 -48.66
C THR A 34 76.27 -76.52 -48.15
N ALA A 35 75.50 -76.92 -47.14
CA ALA A 35 74.52 -76.07 -46.46
C ALA A 35 74.76 -76.08 -44.94
N GLU A 36 75.86 -75.46 -44.51
CA GLU A 36 76.17 -75.32 -43.08
C GLU A 36 75.33 -74.22 -42.39
N LYS A 37 75.19 -74.37 -41.07
CA LYS A 37 74.32 -73.51 -40.24
C LYS A 37 75.03 -72.20 -39.87
N ALA A 38 75.09 -71.25 -40.78
CA ALA A 38 75.57 -69.90 -40.47
C ALA A 38 74.78 -69.27 -39.31
N TYR A 39 75.47 -68.60 -38.38
CA TYR A 39 74.87 -67.78 -37.33
C TYR A 39 75.16 -66.30 -37.59
N LEU A 40 74.26 -65.42 -37.17
CA LEU A 40 74.46 -63.99 -37.28
C LEU A 40 75.20 -63.49 -36.04
N ASN A 41 76.54 -63.52 -36.08
CA ASN A 41 77.30 -62.58 -35.24
C ASN A 41 77.14 -61.19 -35.86
N TYR A 42 76.62 -60.25 -35.08
CA TYR A 42 76.15 -58.97 -35.59
C TYR A 42 77.27 -58.00 -36.03
N HIS A 43 78.54 -58.38 -35.84
CA HIS A 43 79.74 -57.67 -36.35
C HIS A 43 80.64 -58.53 -37.28
N SER A 44 80.13 -59.64 -37.85
CA SER A 44 80.95 -60.53 -38.70
C SER A 44 81.51 -59.86 -39.97
N LEU A 45 82.72 -60.27 -40.37
CA LEU A 45 83.44 -59.84 -41.57
C LEU A 45 83.90 -61.05 -42.40
N ILE A 46 82.92 -61.81 -42.92
CA ILE A 46 83.06 -63.04 -43.72
C ILE A 46 83.39 -64.28 -42.86
N ASP A 47 82.36 -64.93 -42.32
CA ASP A 47 81.73 -66.02 -43.08
C ASP A 47 80.25 -66.19 -42.63
N GLY A 48 79.36 -66.62 -43.52
CA GLY A 48 77.91 -66.51 -43.29
C GLY A 48 77.40 -65.06 -43.38
N ARG A 49 77.27 -64.55 -44.60
CA ARG A 49 77.09 -63.13 -44.94
C ARG A 49 75.99 -62.38 -44.17
N VAL A 50 76.42 -61.45 -43.32
CA VAL A 50 75.91 -60.06 -43.25
C VAL A 50 77.12 -59.15 -43.08
N LYS A 51 77.21 -58.06 -43.85
CA LYS A 51 78.20 -57.00 -43.64
C LYS A 51 77.88 -56.20 -42.38
N SER A 52 78.90 -55.59 -41.77
CA SER A 52 78.74 -54.64 -40.68
C SER A 52 77.84 -53.44 -41.05
N ILE A 53 76.56 -53.49 -40.61
CA ILE A 53 75.66 -52.33 -40.55
C ILE A 53 76.11 -51.48 -39.34
N GLY A 54 77.27 -50.85 -39.54
CA GLY A 54 77.99 -50.02 -38.58
C GLY A 54 78.90 -49.03 -39.31
N HIS A 55 79.42 -49.42 -40.49
CA HIS A 55 80.02 -48.50 -41.47
C HIS A 55 79.09 -48.20 -42.64
N ASP A 56 78.41 -49.19 -43.21
CA ASP A 56 77.46 -48.99 -44.31
C ASP A 56 76.13 -48.41 -43.75
N ARG A 57 76.14 -47.12 -43.39
CA ARG A 57 74.95 -46.37 -42.97
C ARG A 57 74.22 -45.81 -44.19
N TYR A 58 73.20 -46.51 -44.66
CA TYR A 58 72.38 -46.01 -45.78
C TYR A 58 71.53 -44.83 -45.36
N TYR A 59 71.76 -43.73 -46.07
CA TYR A 59 71.02 -42.50 -46.03
C TYR A 59 70.86 -42.01 -47.48
N THR A 60 69.76 -41.33 -47.76
CA THR A 60 69.66 -40.38 -48.88
C THR A 60 70.41 -39.08 -48.52
N ASP A 61 70.51 -38.12 -49.45
CA ASP A 61 71.33 -36.90 -49.31
C ASP A 61 70.91 -35.97 -48.14
N ASP A 62 69.78 -36.27 -47.50
CA ASP A 62 69.09 -35.58 -46.41
C ASP A 62 69.25 -36.25 -45.02
N LEU A 63 69.97 -37.37 -44.93
CA LEU A 63 70.12 -38.23 -43.73
C LEU A 63 68.89 -39.07 -43.36
N THR A 64 67.95 -39.27 -44.28
CA THR A 64 66.74 -40.10 -44.06
C THR A 64 67.05 -41.60 -43.96
N ALA A 65 66.38 -42.31 -43.06
CA ALA A 65 66.81 -43.62 -42.59
C ALA A 65 66.47 -44.76 -43.56
N CYS A 66 67.49 -45.31 -44.24
CA CYS A 66 67.29 -46.43 -45.16
C CYS A 66 67.62 -47.81 -44.53
N TYR A 67 66.78 -48.79 -44.83
CA TYR A 67 66.81 -50.18 -44.35
C TYR A 67 66.91 -51.19 -45.50
N CYS A 68 67.62 -52.28 -45.28
CA CYS A 68 67.80 -53.40 -46.21
C CYS A 68 66.72 -54.48 -46.03
N LEU A 69 66.36 -55.21 -47.08
CA LEU A 69 65.37 -56.31 -47.02
C LEU A 69 65.94 -57.72 -47.30
N ASN A 70 67.06 -57.86 -48.00
CA ASN A 70 67.52 -59.15 -48.52
C ASN A 70 68.75 -59.67 -47.76
N VAL A 71 68.55 -60.30 -46.60
CA VAL A 71 69.63 -60.89 -45.78
C VAL A 71 70.65 -61.67 -46.63
N GLY A 72 71.92 -61.25 -46.55
CA GLY A 72 73.05 -61.84 -47.26
C GLY A 72 73.33 -61.30 -48.67
N ALA A 73 72.46 -60.46 -49.23
CA ALA A 73 72.73 -59.68 -50.44
C ALA A 73 73.72 -58.54 -50.17
N GLU A 74 74.33 -58.00 -51.22
CA GLU A 74 75.41 -57.02 -51.11
C GLU A 74 74.89 -55.59 -50.95
N SER A 75 75.68 -54.76 -50.26
CA SER A 75 75.40 -53.34 -50.05
C SER A 75 75.11 -52.59 -51.35
N PRO A 76 74.13 -51.66 -51.35
CA PRO A 76 74.15 -50.55 -52.30
C PRO A 76 75.48 -49.79 -52.22
N THR A 77 75.94 -49.28 -53.36
CA THR A 77 77.21 -48.53 -53.53
C THR A 77 77.02 -47.29 -54.41
N GLY A 78 75.87 -46.62 -54.28
CA GLY A 78 75.52 -45.44 -55.09
C GLY A 78 74.83 -45.75 -56.42
N GLN A 79 73.86 -46.69 -56.42
CA GLN A 79 72.95 -46.92 -57.55
C GLN A 79 71.62 -46.17 -57.35
N ASP A 80 70.99 -45.73 -58.43
CA ASP A 80 69.68 -45.06 -58.40
C ASP A 80 68.53 -46.08 -58.24
N TYR A 81 67.86 -46.06 -57.08
CA TYR A 81 66.68 -46.89 -56.80
C TYR A 81 65.43 -46.21 -57.37
N THR A 82 65.04 -46.60 -58.58
CA THR A 82 63.95 -45.96 -59.35
C THR A 82 62.66 -46.79 -59.45
N GLU A 83 62.72 -48.10 -59.19
CA GLU A 83 61.55 -48.98 -59.20
C GLU A 83 61.00 -49.16 -57.77
N GLN A 84 59.82 -48.57 -57.49
CA GLN A 84 59.11 -48.78 -56.23
C GLN A 84 58.36 -50.11 -56.22
N LYS A 85 58.29 -50.76 -55.05
CA LYS A 85 57.45 -51.94 -54.79
C LYS A 85 56.45 -51.67 -53.66
N PRO A 86 55.32 -52.39 -53.58
CA PRO A 86 54.40 -52.27 -52.46
C PRO A 86 55.07 -52.59 -51.11
N ASN A 87 54.75 -51.81 -50.08
CA ASN A 87 55.11 -52.10 -48.70
C ASN A 87 54.37 -53.36 -48.20
N ASP A 88 55.01 -54.14 -47.31
CA ASP A 88 54.27 -55.10 -46.49
C ASP A 88 53.74 -54.41 -45.21
N PRO A 89 52.46 -54.58 -44.83
CA PRO A 89 51.88 -53.90 -43.66
C PRO A 89 52.55 -54.25 -42.31
N GLY A 90 53.18 -55.42 -42.20
CA GLY A 90 53.97 -55.77 -41.01
C GLY A 90 55.30 -55.05 -40.96
N LEU A 91 55.98 -54.89 -42.11
CA LEU A 91 57.17 -54.03 -42.21
C LEU A 91 56.83 -52.56 -41.92
N GLU A 92 55.72 -52.07 -42.44
CA GLU A 92 55.20 -50.72 -42.17
C GLU A 92 54.92 -50.53 -40.67
N THR A 93 54.34 -51.55 -40.02
CA THR A 93 54.16 -51.56 -38.55
C THR A 93 55.50 -51.57 -37.78
N ILE A 94 56.55 -52.22 -38.30
CA ILE A 94 57.91 -52.13 -37.71
C ILE A 94 58.46 -50.72 -37.82
N ILE A 95 58.21 -50.01 -38.93
CA ILE A 95 58.62 -48.61 -39.09
C ILE A 95 57.82 -47.68 -38.17
N TYR A 96 56.50 -47.89 -38.00
CA TYR A 96 55.67 -47.11 -37.06
C TYR A 96 56.13 -47.19 -35.60
N TRP A 97 56.60 -48.34 -35.15
CA TRP A 97 57.10 -48.52 -33.77
C TRP A 97 58.64 -48.42 -33.63
N GLY A 98 59.36 -48.53 -34.74
CA GLY A 98 60.82 -48.55 -34.83
C GLY A 98 61.44 -47.17 -34.96
N TYR A 99 62.67 -47.12 -35.48
CA TYR A 99 63.32 -45.87 -35.88
C TYR A 99 62.95 -45.53 -37.34
N PRO A 100 62.73 -44.26 -37.72
CA PRO A 100 62.94 -43.02 -36.95
C PRO A 100 61.81 -42.63 -35.98
N ALA A 101 60.64 -43.29 -36.02
CA ALA A 101 59.45 -42.95 -35.22
C ALA A 101 59.65 -42.92 -33.70
N LYS A 102 60.56 -43.75 -33.18
CA LYS A 102 60.99 -43.81 -31.78
C LYS A 102 62.51 -43.88 -31.74
N ASP A 103 63.10 -43.34 -30.67
CA ASP A 103 64.55 -43.31 -30.47
C ASP A 103 65.13 -44.55 -29.77
N GLY A 104 64.27 -45.43 -29.24
CA GLY A 104 64.65 -46.64 -28.50
C GLY A 104 64.90 -46.44 -27.01
N SER A 105 64.73 -45.22 -26.48
CA SER A 105 64.92 -44.90 -25.06
C SER A 105 64.12 -45.82 -24.12
N GLN A 106 62.89 -46.21 -24.52
CA GLN A 106 62.03 -47.16 -23.81
C GLN A 106 62.65 -48.55 -23.59
N PHE A 107 63.68 -48.93 -24.36
CA PHE A 107 64.43 -50.19 -24.21
C PHE A 107 65.85 -49.97 -23.64
N GLY A 108 66.20 -48.75 -23.23
CA GLY A 108 67.57 -48.41 -22.81
C GLY A 108 68.59 -48.42 -23.96
N LEU A 109 68.13 -48.26 -25.21
CA LEU A 109 68.96 -48.24 -26.41
C LEU A 109 69.19 -46.80 -26.89
N THR A 110 70.33 -46.54 -27.52
CA THR A 110 70.56 -45.29 -28.27
C THR A 110 69.85 -45.29 -29.62
N LYS A 111 69.70 -44.11 -30.26
CA LYS A 111 69.12 -43.98 -31.61
C LYS A 111 69.76 -44.92 -32.63
N ASP A 112 71.09 -44.98 -32.69
CA ASP A 112 71.82 -45.90 -33.56
C ASP A 112 71.56 -47.38 -33.21
N GLN A 113 71.48 -47.72 -31.91
CA GLN A 113 71.18 -49.07 -31.44
C GLN A 113 69.74 -49.50 -31.73
N TYR A 114 68.78 -48.57 -31.72
CA TYR A 114 67.39 -48.86 -32.05
C TYR A 114 67.11 -48.86 -33.55
N ARG A 115 67.81 -48.01 -34.32
CA ARG A 115 67.92 -48.16 -35.78
C ARG A 115 68.44 -49.56 -36.12
N TYR A 116 69.47 -50.03 -35.41
CA TYR A 116 69.99 -51.38 -35.59
C TYR A 116 68.98 -52.48 -35.19
N ALA A 117 68.30 -52.34 -34.04
CA ALA A 117 67.24 -53.26 -33.63
C ALA A 117 66.07 -53.32 -34.63
N THR A 118 65.70 -52.18 -35.23
CA THR A 118 64.66 -52.07 -36.27
C THR A 118 65.06 -52.85 -37.51
N GLN A 119 66.32 -52.75 -37.96
CA GLN A 119 66.84 -53.52 -39.09
C GLN A 119 66.81 -55.04 -38.83
N LEU A 120 67.16 -55.47 -37.61
CA LEU A 120 67.07 -56.89 -37.23
C LEU A 120 65.61 -57.37 -37.12
N ALA A 121 64.69 -56.51 -36.66
CA ALA A 121 63.27 -56.81 -36.61
C ALA A 121 62.66 -57.00 -38.02
N ILE A 122 63.01 -56.13 -38.98
CA ILE A 122 62.64 -56.25 -40.41
C ILE A 122 63.02 -57.64 -40.93
N TRP A 123 64.30 -58.01 -40.82
CA TRP A 123 64.81 -59.28 -41.34
C TRP A 123 64.29 -60.52 -40.59
N ALA A 124 64.00 -60.41 -39.29
CA ALA A 124 63.37 -61.47 -38.52
C ALA A 124 61.90 -61.66 -38.92
N TYR A 125 61.17 -60.55 -39.13
CA TYR A 125 59.80 -60.58 -39.60
C TYR A 125 59.70 -61.17 -41.01
N GLU A 126 60.51 -60.72 -41.98
CA GLU A 126 60.49 -61.25 -43.35
C GLU A 126 60.75 -62.76 -43.40
N ARG A 127 61.58 -63.28 -42.47
CA ARG A 127 61.80 -64.72 -42.34
C ARG A 127 60.58 -65.45 -41.80
N GLU A 128 59.99 -64.93 -40.72
CA GLU A 128 58.89 -65.56 -40.00
C GLU A 128 57.53 -65.40 -40.70
N ALA A 129 57.38 -64.40 -41.57
CA ALA A 129 56.27 -64.21 -42.49
C ALA A 129 56.47 -64.95 -43.83
N GLY A 130 57.67 -65.49 -44.09
CA GLY A 130 57.99 -66.21 -45.33
C GLY A 130 58.21 -65.33 -46.57
N ILE A 131 58.35 -64.02 -46.38
CA ILE A 131 58.52 -63.01 -47.44
C ILE A 131 59.91 -63.14 -48.10
N ASN A 132 60.96 -63.38 -47.31
CA ASN A 132 62.34 -63.36 -47.79
C ASN A 132 63.24 -64.40 -47.10
N ARG A 133 64.50 -64.50 -47.54
CA ARG A 133 65.55 -65.36 -46.94
C ARG A 133 66.12 -64.78 -45.64
N GLY A 134 65.26 -64.17 -44.81
CA GLY A 134 65.63 -63.43 -43.61
C GLY A 134 66.29 -64.25 -42.48
N ILE A 135 66.58 -63.60 -41.36
CA ILE A 135 67.20 -64.24 -40.19
C ILE A 135 66.19 -64.96 -39.30
N ASP A 136 66.62 -66.03 -38.64
CA ASP A 136 65.91 -66.62 -37.51
C ASP A 136 66.36 -65.92 -36.23
N ARG A 137 65.44 -65.48 -35.37
CA ARG A 137 65.79 -64.86 -34.08
C ARG A 137 66.66 -65.76 -33.20
N THR A 138 66.53 -67.09 -33.29
CA THR A 138 67.38 -68.02 -32.53
C THR A 138 68.80 -68.17 -33.09
N ARG A 139 69.13 -67.51 -34.21
CA ARG A 139 70.46 -67.54 -34.85
C ARG A 139 71.26 -66.25 -34.65
N LEU A 140 70.74 -65.29 -33.89
CA LEU A 140 71.48 -64.13 -33.39
C LEU A 140 72.50 -64.57 -32.33
N GLN A 141 73.71 -64.02 -32.37
CA GLN A 141 74.78 -64.28 -31.40
C GLN A 141 75.41 -62.99 -30.87
N ASP A 142 75.98 -63.06 -29.66
CA ASP A 142 76.65 -61.95 -28.97
C ASP A 142 77.89 -61.43 -29.72
N GLY A 143 78.27 -60.19 -29.44
CA GLY A 143 79.42 -59.49 -30.04
C GLY A 143 80.06 -58.52 -29.05
N ILE A 144 80.21 -57.25 -29.45
CA ILE A 144 80.74 -56.18 -28.57
C ILE A 144 79.77 -55.88 -27.41
N GLU A 145 78.47 -56.09 -27.65
CA GLU A 145 77.34 -55.97 -26.73
C GLU A 145 76.53 -57.28 -26.76
N PRO A 146 75.80 -57.64 -25.68
CA PRO A 146 74.96 -58.84 -25.68
C PRO A 146 73.77 -58.71 -26.66
N ALA A 147 73.48 -59.77 -27.42
CA ALA A 147 72.27 -59.85 -28.26
C ALA A 147 71.00 -59.73 -27.40
N SER A 148 71.04 -60.21 -26.15
CA SER A 148 69.97 -60.04 -25.15
C SER A 148 69.62 -58.58 -24.83
N LYS A 149 70.50 -57.62 -25.15
CA LYS A 149 70.22 -56.17 -25.07
C LYS A 149 69.23 -55.70 -26.13
N PHE A 150 69.31 -56.27 -27.34
CA PHE A 150 68.48 -55.91 -28.49
C PHE A 150 67.21 -56.77 -28.61
N MET A 151 67.24 -58.00 -28.10
CA MET A 151 66.10 -58.93 -28.18
C MET A 151 64.74 -58.39 -27.69
N PRO A 152 64.65 -57.58 -26.61
CA PRO A 152 63.37 -56.98 -26.20
C PRO A 152 62.76 -56.06 -27.27
N ALA A 153 63.58 -55.19 -27.87
CA ALA A 153 63.18 -54.31 -28.96
C ALA A 153 62.81 -55.09 -30.23
N ILE A 154 63.64 -56.08 -30.61
CA ILE A 154 63.40 -56.92 -31.78
C ILE A 154 62.10 -57.72 -31.64
N ASN A 155 61.86 -58.33 -30.46
CA ASN A 155 60.64 -59.08 -30.20
C ASN A 155 59.41 -58.16 -30.24
N PHE A 156 59.44 -57.01 -29.57
CA PHE A 156 58.37 -56.03 -29.59
C PHE A 156 58.00 -55.61 -31.03
N LEU A 157 58.97 -55.24 -31.84
CA LEU A 157 58.75 -54.82 -33.22
C LEU A 157 58.18 -55.96 -34.09
N VAL A 158 58.73 -57.17 -33.99
CA VAL A 158 58.22 -58.35 -34.72
C VAL A 158 56.82 -58.78 -34.23
N GLU A 159 56.49 -58.57 -32.97
CA GLU A 159 55.17 -58.88 -32.41
C GLU A 159 54.12 -57.85 -32.87
N LYS A 160 54.45 -56.55 -32.86
CA LYS A 160 53.61 -55.50 -33.48
C LYS A 160 53.40 -55.78 -34.98
N ALA A 161 54.45 -56.17 -35.71
CA ALA A 161 54.38 -56.52 -37.13
C ALA A 161 53.38 -57.66 -37.42
N LYS A 162 53.36 -58.68 -36.57
CA LYS A 162 52.48 -59.85 -36.70
C LYS A 162 51.04 -59.58 -36.27
N SER A 163 50.84 -58.75 -35.26
CA SER A 163 49.49 -58.31 -34.86
C SER A 163 48.93 -57.22 -35.76
N ARG A 164 49.78 -56.52 -36.53
CA ARG A 164 49.46 -55.28 -37.28
C ARG A 164 48.86 -54.21 -36.37
N GLU A 165 49.36 -54.15 -35.14
CA GLU A 165 48.87 -53.24 -34.11
C GLU A 165 49.45 -51.84 -34.34
N MET A 166 48.62 -50.95 -34.87
CA MET A 166 48.98 -49.57 -35.16
C MET A 166 49.11 -48.74 -33.86
N PRO A 167 50.07 -47.80 -33.76
CA PRO A 167 50.13 -46.85 -32.66
C PRO A 167 48.97 -45.85 -32.71
N VAL A 168 48.67 -45.21 -31.58
CA VAL A 168 47.73 -44.09 -31.53
C VAL A 168 48.40 -42.85 -32.10
N PHE A 169 48.18 -42.58 -33.39
CA PHE A 169 48.69 -41.37 -34.04
C PHE A 169 48.15 -40.09 -33.39
N PHE A 170 46.83 -39.98 -33.28
CA PHE A 170 46.15 -38.87 -32.62
C PHE A 170 44.71 -39.29 -32.27
N GLU A 171 44.36 -39.28 -30.98
CA GLU A 171 43.00 -39.55 -30.50
C GLU A 171 42.65 -38.52 -29.43
N VAL A 172 41.41 -38.02 -29.40
CA VAL A 172 40.92 -37.17 -28.30
C VAL A 172 39.66 -37.75 -27.70
N THR A 173 39.72 -38.00 -26.39
CA THR A 173 38.65 -38.69 -25.64
C THR A 173 38.44 -38.10 -24.25
N PRO A 174 37.22 -38.15 -23.71
CA PRO A 174 35.95 -38.55 -24.35
C PRO A 174 35.54 -37.65 -25.53
N SER A 175 34.57 -38.11 -26.35
CA SER A 175 34.02 -37.31 -27.47
C SER A 175 32.66 -36.69 -27.17
N ASN A 176 31.93 -37.19 -26.17
CA ASN A 176 30.70 -36.59 -25.66
C ASN A 176 30.88 -36.42 -24.15
N ILE A 177 30.62 -35.23 -23.62
CA ILE A 177 30.84 -34.86 -22.22
C ILE A 177 29.61 -34.11 -21.69
N GLU A 178 29.15 -34.50 -20.51
CA GLU A 178 28.25 -33.68 -19.69
C GLU A 178 29.13 -32.90 -18.69
N ALA A 179 28.98 -31.59 -18.64
CA ALA A 179 29.71 -30.70 -17.74
C ALA A 179 28.88 -30.42 -16.49
N HIS A 180 29.46 -30.66 -15.31
CA HIS A 180 28.81 -30.51 -14.01
C HIS A 180 29.19 -29.20 -13.32
N GLN A 181 28.39 -28.75 -12.36
CA GLN A 181 28.66 -27.52 -11.60
C GLN A 181 29.91 -27.66 -10.70
N GLU A 182 30.90 -26.80 -10.90
CA GLU A 182 32.02 -26.57 -9.97
C GLU A 182 32.15 -25.06 -9.69
N GLY A 183 31.52 -24.60 -8.61
CA GLY A 183 31.51 -23.17 -8.24
C GLY A 183 30.78 -22.31 -9.28
N ASP A 184 31.48 -21.31 -9.82
CA ASP A 184 30.95 -20.32 -10.78
C ASP A 184 30.93 -20.81 -12.25
N TYR A 185 31.15 -22.10 -12.49
CA TYR A 185 31.18 -22.70 -13.83
C TYR A 185 30.48 -24.07 -13.89
N PHE A 186 29.97 -24.43 -15.07
CA PHE A 186 29.88 -25.83 -15.50
C PHE A 186 31.22 -26.26 -16.07
N VAL A 187 31.75 -27.40 -15.63
CA VAL A 187 33.12 -27.84 -15.92
C VAL A 187 33.10 -29.22 -16.55
N SER A 188 33.82 -29.38 -17.66
CA SER A 188 33.93 -30.67 -18.34
C SER A 188 34.79 -31.65 -17.54
N GLU A 189 34.52 -32.95 -17.69
CA GLU A 189 35.53 -33.98 -17.41
C GLU A 189 36.79 -33.75 -18.26
N PRO A 190 37.98 -34.24 -17.83
CA PRO A 190 39.23 -34.05 -18.55
C PRO A 190 39.21 -34.65 -19.97
N ILE A 191 39.34 -33.77 -20.96
CA ILE A 191 39.46 -34.14 -22.37
C ILE A 191 40.94 -34.40 -22.65
N LYS A 192 41.30 -35.67 -22.91
CA LYS A 192 42.69 -36.11 -23.07
C LYS A 192 43.08 -36.21 -24.55
N ILE A 193 44.21 -35.60 -24.90
CA ILE A 193 44.82 -35.67 -26.23
C ILE A 193 45.85 -36.80 -26.23
N LYS A 194 45.47 -38.01 -26.64
CA LYS A 194 46.35 -39.17 -26.67
C LYS A 194 47.18 -39.21 -27.95
N SER A 195 48.44 -39.59 -27.82
CA SER A 195 49.27 -40.04 -28.92
C SER A 195 50.45 -40.86 -28.40
N ASP A 196 50.89 -41.84 -29.19
CA ASP A 196 52.17 -42.50 -29.00
C ASP A 196 53.36 -41.63 -29.47
N TYR A 197 53.11 -40.63 -30.32
CA TYR A 197 54.11 -39.75 -30.91
C TYR A 197 54.30 -38.47 -30.09
N SER A 198 55.52 -37.94 -30.09
CA SER A 198 55.84 -36.69 -29.38
C SER A 198 55.46 -35.47 -30.22
N PHE A 199 54.62 -34.61 -29.67
CA PHE A 199 54.41 -33.23 -30.11
C PHE A 199 54.17 -32.32 -28.90
N ASP A 200 54.32 -31.02 -29.11
CA ASP A 200 54.03 -29.95 -28.15
C ASP A 200 53.15 -28.82 -28.74
N ASN A 201 52.70 -28.99 -29.99
CA ASN A 201 52.08 -27.94 -30.79
C ASN A 201 50.53 -27.98 -30.82
N ALA A 202 49.89 -28.87 -30.05
CA ALA A 202 48.45 -29.06 -30.17
C ALA A 202 47.66 -27.83 -29.69
N THR A 203 46.54 -27.58 -30.36
CA THR A 203 45.67 -26.42 -30.18
C THR A 203 44.23 -26.87 -29.97
N VAL A 204 43.53 -26.18 -29.07
CA VAL A 204 42.13 -26.40 -28.72
C VAL A 204 41.33 -25.16 -29.13
N ARG A 205 40.21 -25.35 -29.81
CA ARG A 205 39.29 -24.29 -30.21
C ARG A 205 37.85 -24.68 -29.89
N ILE A 206 37.05 -23.72 -29.46
CA ILE A 206 35.60 -23.81 -29.62
C ILE A 206 35.28 -23.53 -31.09
N LYS A 207 34.20 -24.10 -31.63
CA LYS A 207 33.80 -23.92 -33.05
C LYS A 207 32.32 -23.65 -33.28
N ASP A 208 31.49 -24.05 -32.34
CA ASP A 208 30.04 -24.11 -32.46
C ASP A 208 29.46 -24.11 -31.05
N THR A 209 28.44 -23.29 -30.79
CA THR A 209 27.75 -23.18 -29.49
C THR A 209 26.27 -22.95 -29.75
N SER A 210 25.39 -23.50 -28.91
CA SER A 210 23.95 -23.21 -28.98
C SER A 210 23.62 -21.73 -28.71
N ASN A 211 24.55 -20.98 -28.13
CA ASN A 211 24.50 -19.53 -27.93
C ASN A 211 25.84 -18.90 -28.40
N PRO A 212 25.91 -18.25 -29.59
CA PRO A 212 27.15 -17.68 -30.13
C PRO A 212 27.79 -16.57 -29.29
N GLU A 213 27.02 -15.85 -28.47
CA GLU A 213 27.59 -14.80 -27.60
C GLU A 213 28.42 -15.38 -26.45
N LEU A 214 28.10 -16.61 -26.02
CA LEU A 214 28.77 -17.32 -24.92
C LEU A 214 30.21 -17.76 -25.25
N GLU A 215 30.60 -17.83 -26.53
CA GLU A 215 31.94 -18.28 -26.96
C GLU A 215 33.07 -17.44 -26.33
N LYS A 216 32.80 -16.16 -26.03
CA LYS A 216 33.75 -15.20 -25.46
C LYS A 216 34.07 -15.47 -23.99
N ASP A 217 33.14 -16.09 -23.27
CA ASP A 217 33.21 -16.30 -21.82
C ASP A 217 33.56 -17.77 -21.46
N ILE A 218 33.64 -18.66 -22.46
CA ILE A 218 34.07 -20.04 -22.29
C ILE A 218 35.60 -20.12 -22.17
N ILE A 219 36.09 -20.72 -21.09
CA ILE A 219 37.52 -20.80 -20.78
C ILE A 219 38.02 -22.24 -20.92
N VAL A 220 39.10 -22.44 -21.67
CA VAL A 220 39.85 -23.71 -21.69
C VAL A 220 41.04 -23.61 -20.74
N LYS A 221 41.19 -24.60 -19.84
CA LYS A 221 42.33 -24.69 -18.91
C LYS A 221 43.04 -26.02 -19.02
N ASP A 222 44.35 -26.02 -18.76
CA ASP A 222 45.10 -27.26 -18.50
C ASP A 222 44.78 -27.85 -17.11
N MET A 223 45.37 -29.02 -16.82
CA MET A 223 45.15 -29.73 -15.55
C MET A 223 45.77 -29.03 -14.33
N ASP A 224 46.70 -28.09 -14.53
CA ASP A 224 47.28 -27.26 -13.48
C ASP A 224 46.46 -25.97 -13.22
N GLY A 225 45.43 -25.71 -14.05
CA GLY A 225 44.48 -24.61 -13.92
C GLY A 225 44.82 -23.36 -14.73
N ASN A 226 45.87 -23.38 -15.56
CA ASN A 226 46.24 -22.23 -16.39
C ASN A 226 45.32 -22.15 -17.62
N VAL A 227 44.93 -20.93 -18.02
CA VAL A 227 44.18 -20.71 -19.27
C VAL A 227 45.09 -21.00 -20.46
N LYS A 228 44.75 -22.03 -21.24
CA LYS A 228 45.61 -22.59 -22.30
C LYS A 228 44.74 -23.07 -23.47
N THR A 229 45.05 -22.61 -24.67
CA THR A 229 44.37 -23.01 -25.93
C THR A 229 45.36 -23.50 -27.00
N SER A 230 46.66 -23.47 -26.72
CA SER A 230 47.74 -23.88 -27.61
C SER A 230 48.95 -24.37 -26.81
N GLY A 231 49.89 -25.03 -27.48
CA GLY A 231 51.09 -25.55 -26.81
C GLY A 231 50.81 -26.82 -25.99
N TYR A 232 49.78 -27.59 -26.35
CA TYR A 232 49.46 -28.85 -25.70
C TYR A 232 50.36 -29.99 -26.20
N LYS A 233 50.86 -30.80 -25.26
CA LYS A 233 51.71 -31.96 -25.55
C LYS A 233 50.93 -33.25 -25.70
N ALA A 234 51.55 -34.22 -26.36
CA ALA A 234 51.04 -35.58 -26.40
C ALA A 234 50.78 -36.13 -24.99
N ASN A 235 49.58 -36.66 -24.77
CA ASN A 235 49.04 -37.17 -23.50
C ASN A 235 48.72 -36.15 -22.41
N GLU A 236 48.83 -34.85 -22.67
CA GLU A 236 48.20 -33.83 -21.82
C GLU A 236 46.65 -33.92 -21.87
N SER A 237 46.00 -33.20 -20.96
CA SER A 237 44.54 -33.09 -20.88
C SER A 237 44.14 -31.66 -20.55
N PHE A 238 42.89 -31.32 -20.87
CA PHE A 238 42.32 -30.01 -20.61
C PHE A 238 40.87 -30.12 -20.15
N ARG A 239 40.34 -29.04 -19.61
CA ARG A 239 38.92 -28.89 -19.26
C ARG A 239 38.33 -27.63 -19.88
N VAL A 240 37.05 -27.71 -20.22
CA VAL A 240 36.24 -26.56 -20.65
C VAL A 240 35.42 -26.07 -19.46
N TYR A 241 35.44 -24.76 -19.24
CA TYR A 241 34.68 -24.06 -18.21
C TYR A 241 33.66 -23.15 -18.90
N ILE A 242 32.38 -23.41 -18.68
CA ILE A 242 31.24 -22.62 -19.18
C ILE A 242 30.66 -21.83 -18.00
N PRO A 243 30.36 -20.52 -18.13
CA PRO A 243 29.79 -19.73 -17.03
C PRO A 243 28.52 -20.34 -16.42
N ILE A 244 28.37 -20.26 -15.09
CA ILE A 244 27.22 -20.86 -14.37
C ILE A 244 25.87 -20.19 -14.67
N ASP A 245 25.88 -18.98 -15.23
CA ASP A 245 24.72 -18.24 -15.68
C ASP A 245 24.40 -18.46 -17.19
N ALA A 246 24.99 -19.49 -17.80
CA ALA A 246 24.61 -19.97 -19.13
C ALA A 246 23.26 -20.72 -19.10
N GLU A 247 22.44 -20.50 -20.14
CA GLU A 247 21.26 -21.32 -20.41
C GLU A 247 21.66 -22.76 -20.80
N THR A 248 20.75 -23.73 -20.65
CA THR A 248 20.98 -25.14 -21.06
C THR A 248 21.42 -25.22 -22.52
N GLY A 249 22.52 -25.92 -22.79
CA GLY A 249 23.12 -25.88 -24.11
C GLY A 249 24.20 -26.91 -24.36
N ASN A 250 24.82 -26.79 -25.53
CA ASN A 250 25.97 -27.57 -25.95
C ASN A 250 26.96 -26.72 -26.75
N LEU A 251 28.19 -27.21 -26.84
CA LEU A 251 29.27 -26.66 -27.66
C LEU A 251 30.10 -27.77 -28.30
N LYS A 252 30.81 -27.44 -29.38
CA LYS A 252 31.77 -28.35 -30.02
C LYS A 252 33.19 -27.83 -29.84
N VAL A 253 34.03 -28.69 -29.27
CA VAL A 253 35.47 -28.52 -29.18
C VAL A 253 36.13 -29.18 -30.39
N ASN A 254 37.13 -28.49 -30.91
CA ASN A 254 38.02 -28.94 -31.97
C ASN A 254 39.45 -28.97 -31.45
N VAL A 255 40.19 -30.04 -31.73
CA VAL A 255 41.61 -30.13 -31.40
C VAL A 255 42.41 -30.42 -32.67
N LYS A 256 43.44 -29.60 -32.92
CA LYS A 256 44.37 -29.76 -34.05
C LYS A 256 45.80 -29.86 -33.56
N ALA A 257 46.58 -30.75 -34.16
CA ALA A 257 48.02 -30.91 -33.92
C ALA A 257 48.78 -31.12 -35.24
N ARG A 258 50.11 -31.04 -35.20
CA ARG A 258 51.00 -31.59 -36.21
C ARG A 258 51.82 -32.70 -35.57
N VAL A 259 51.79 -33.88 -36.17
CA VAL A 259 52.40 -35.09 -35.63
C VAL A 259 53.33 -35.66 -36.69
N ASP A 260 54.61 -35.80 -36.34
CA ASP A 260 55.62 -36.37 -37.23
C ASP A 260 55.49 -37.89 -37.18
N ILE A 261 55.07 -38.49 -38.29
CA ILE A 261 54.69 -39.90 -38.43
C ILE A 261 55.51 -40.48 -39.57
N PRO A 262 56.04 -41.71 -39.45
CA PRO A 262 56.92 -42.18 -40.49
C PRO A 262 56.18 -42.55 -41.77
N ALA A 263 56.77 -42.19 -42.90
CA ALA A 263 56.41 -42.68 -44.21
C ALA A 263 57.40 -43.77 -44.65
N MET A 264 56.90 -44.81 -45.31
CA MET A 264 57.67 -45.96 -45.77
C MET A 264 57.60 -46.05 -47.29
N LEU A 265 58.76 -46.09 -47.97
CA LEU A 265 58.85 -46.32 -49.42
C LEU A 265 59.80 -47.47 -49.72
N SER A 266 59.25 -48.59 -50.22
CA SER A 266 60.03 -49.76 -50.63
C SER A 266 60.47 -49.68 -52.09
N TYR A 267 61.71 -50.05 -52.38
CA TYR A 267 62.31 -50.04 -53.72
C TYR A 267 62.95 -51.40 -54.06
N VAL A 268 62.86 -51.80 -55.33
CA VAL A 268 63.58 -52.94 -55.91
C VAL A 268 65.00 -52.52 -56.28
N THR A 269 65.98 -53.40 -56.10
CA THR A 269 67.35 -53.12 -56.55
C THR A 269 67.52 -53.21 -58.08
N PRO A 270 68.20 -52.25 -58.73
CA PRO A 270 68.55 -52.36 -60.14
C PRO A 270 69.73 -53.33 -60.40
N VAL A 271 70.38 -53.87 -59.36
CA VAL A 271 71.57 -54.72 -59.47
C VAL A 271 71.33 -56.11 -58.88
N SER A 272 71.38 -57.13 -59.74
CA SER A 272 71.25 -58.54 -59.35
C SER A 272 72.30 -58.95 -58.30
N GLY A 273 71.85 -59.17 -57.06
CA GLY A 273 72.69 -59.59 -55.93
C GLY A 273 72.85 -58.52 -54.84
N THR A 274 72.35 -57.31 -55.07
CA THR A 274 72.31 -56.20 -54.10
C THR A 274 71.03 -56.23 -53.25
N GLN A 275 70.96 -55.45 -52.17
CA GLN A 275 69.78 -55.29 -51.31
C GLN A 275 68.64 -54.51 -52.02
N ASP A 276 67.40 -55.00 -51.94
CA ASP A 276 66.23 -54.12 -52.00
C ASP A 276 66.20 -53.26 -50.73
N MET A 277 65.66 -52.04 -50.86
CA MET A 277 65.72 -51.03 -49.81
C MET A 277 64.34 -50.54 -49.39
N VAL A 278 64.23 -50.05 -48.16
CA VAL A 278 63.13 -49.25 -47.64
C VAL A 278 63.71 -47.90 -47.20
N VAL A 279 63.16 -46.81 -47.71
CA VAL A 279 63.37 -45.47 -47.15
C VAL A 279 62.31 -45.24 -46.07
N ALA A 280 62.72 -44.79 -44.89
CA ALA A 280 61.85 -44.45 -43.78
C ALA A 280 62.16 -43.03 -43.27
N ASP A 281 61.26 -42.09 -43.56
CA ASP A 281 61.35 -40.67 -43.15
C ASP A 281 60.21 -40.30 -42.19
N LEU A 282 60.24 -39.12 -41.58
CA LEU A 282 59.17 -38.56 -40.75
C LEU A 282 58.42 -37.43 -41.48
N ASP A 283 57.18 -37.71 -41.91
CA ASP A 283 56.29 -36.72 -42.50
C ASP A 283 55.46 -36.00 -41.42
N THR A 284 55.52 -34.67 -41.41
CA THR A 284 54.69 -33.81 -40.52
C THR A 284 53.23 -33.81 -40.94
N ASN A 285 52.45 -34.73 -40.37
CA ASN A 285 51.04 -34.91 -40.69
C ASN A 285 50.16 -33.94 -39.87
N ALA A 286 49.19 -33.30 -40.53
CA ALA A 286 48.21 -32.44 -39.87
C ALA A 286 47.05 -33.28 -39.31
N MET A 287 46.91 -33.30 -37.99
CA MET A 287 45.89 -34.07 -37.29
C MET A 287 44.78 -33.17 -36.76
N GLU A 288 43.53 -33.63 -36.88
CA GLU A 288 42.35 -32.93 -36.40
C GLU A 288 41.33 -33.92 -35.82
N ARG A 289 40.83 -33.62 -34.62
CA ARG A 289 39.64 -34.26 -34.04
C ARG A 289 38.60 -33.17 -33.84
N ASP A 290 37.52 -33.28 -34.58
CA ASP A 290 36.42 -32.33 -34.58
C ASP A 290 35.14 -32.92 -33.98
N GLY A 291 34.22 -32.06 -33.56
CA GLY A 291 32.92 -32.49 -33.03
C GLY A 291 32.99 -33.21 -31.69
N ILE A 292 33.90 -32.81 -30.79
CA ILE A 292 33.87 -33.22 -29.39
C ILE A 292 32.77 -32.39 -28.72
N GLU A 293 31.65 -33.01 -28.35
CA GLU A 293 30.49 -32.32 -27.79
C GLU A 293 30.61 -32.19 -26.26
N VAL A 294 30.48 -30.97 -25.75
CA VAL A 294 30.33 -30.69 -24.32
C VAL A 294 28.94 -30.08 -24.12
N SER A 295 28.14 -30.67 -23.25
CA SER A 295 26.76 -30.29 -22.95
C SER A 295 26.58 -30.00 -21.47
N TRP A 296 25.65 -29.12 -21.10
CA TRP A 296 25.36 -28.78 -19.71
C TRP A 296 23.89 -28.45 -19.50
N THR A 297 23.37 -28.77 -18.32
CA THR A 297 22.03 -28.34 -17.88
C THR A 297 22.14 -27.03 -17.12
N GLY A 298 21.62 -25.95 -17.70
CA GLY A 298 21.63 -24.61 -17.10
C GLY A 298 20.72 -24.53 -15.86
N ILE A 299 21.13 -23.76 -14.86
CA ILE A 299 20.42 -23.64 -13.58
C ILE A 299 19.26 -22.64 -13.71
N ASN A 300 18.09 -23.02 -13.18
CA ASN A 300 16.91 -22.16 -13.14
C ASN A 300 17.19 -20.84 -12.41
N GLY A 301 16.49 -19.78 -12.80
CA GLY A 301 16.47 -18.52 -12.06
C GLY A 301 15.37 -18.50 -11.00
N ALA A 302 15.24 -17.36 -10.34
CA ALA A 302 14.13 -17.05 -9.45
C ALA A 302 13.59 -15.64 -9.73
N ILE A 303 12.37 -15.39 -9.28
CA ILE A 303 11.73 -14.06 -9.31
C ILE A 303 11.50 -13.63 -7.87
N GLU A 304 11.92 -12.41 -7.52
CA GLU A 304 11.45 -11.74 -6.31
C GLU A 304 10.59 -10.53 -6.71
N LEU A 305 9.33 -10.56 -6.31
CA LEU A 305 8.38 -9.47 -6.52
C LEU A 305 8.18 -8.71 -5.20
N ILE A 306 8.45 -7.41 -5.22
CA ILE A 306 8.15 -6.48 -4.13
C ILE A 306 6.77 -5.86 -4.41
N LYS A 307 5.84 -6.00 -3.46
CA LYS A 307 4.48 -5.45 -3.55
C LYS A 307 4.25 -4.36 -2.51
N LYS A 308 3.91 -3.16 -2.99
CA LYS A 308 3.71 -1.97 -2.16
C LYS A 308 2.50 -1.12 -2.57
N GLY A 309 2.06 -0.23 -1.68
CA GLY A 309 1.05 0.79 -1.97
C GLY A 309 1.63 2.03 -2.65
N ASP A 310 0.76 2.95 -3.07
CA ASP A 310 1.10 4.27 -3.61
C ASP A 310 1.76 5.20 -2.57
N ASP A 311 1.65 4.87 -1.29
CA ASP A 311 2.38 5.46 -0.15
C ASP A 311 3.74 4.79 0.13
N GLY A 312 4.09 3.72 -0.60
CA GLY A 312 5.30 2.93 -0.41
C GLY A 312 5.23 1.87 0.70
N THR A 313 4.09 1.69 1.39
CA THR A 313 3.92 0.64 2.40
C THR A 313 3.96 -0.76 1.79
N LEU A 314 4.59 -1.72 2.46
CA LEU A 314 4.69 -3.12 1.99
C LEU A 314 3.36 -3.85 2.26
N LEU A 315 2.79 -4.48 1.21
CA LEU A 315 1.42 -5.03 1.28
C LEU A 315 1.39 -6.56 1.36
N THR A 316 0.70 -7.09 2.38
CA THR A 316 0.42 -8.52 2.57
C THR A 316 -0.96 -8.88 2.01
N GLY A 317 -1.11 -10.06 1.42
CA GLY A 317 -2.40 -10.61 0.97
C GLY A 317 -2.74 -10.41 -0.51
N ALA A 318 -1.88 -9.72 -1.29
CA ALA A 318 -2.04 -9.62 -2.74
C ALA A 318 -1.78 -10.99 -3.40
N LYS A 319 -2.62 -11.42 -4.34
CA LYS A 319 -2.49 -12.71 -5.03
C LYS A 319 -1.99 -12.54 -6.45
N PHE A 320 -0.99 -13.32 -6.82
CA PHE A 320 -0.36 -13.26 -8.13
C PHE A 320 -0.36 -14.62 -8.83
N VAL A 321 -0.45 -14.57 -10.15
CA VAL A 321 -0.21 -15.69 -11.05
C VAL A 321 0.99 -15.35 -11.93
N LEU A 322 1.98 -16.25 -11.94
CA LEU A 322 3.09 -16.20 -12.89
C LEU A 322 2.68 -16.97 -14.15
N LYS A 323 2.73 -16.32 -15.31
CA LYS A 323 2.38 -16.89 -16.61
C LYS A 323 3.56 -16.93 -17.57
N ASP A 324 3.60 -17.93 -18.43
CA ASP A 324 4.53 -17.97 -19.56
C ASP A 324 4.10 -17.02 -20.70
N LYS A 325 4.94 -16.90 -21.74
CA LYS A 325 4.67 -16.12 -22.95
C LYS A 325 3.45 -16.61 -23.77
N GLY A 326 2.94 -17.82 -23.51
CA GLY A 326 1.69 -18.34 -24.07
C GLY A 326 0.45 -18.00 -23.23
N GLY A 327 0.62 -17.42 -22.04
CA GLY A 327 -0.45 -17.12 -21.09
C GLY A 327 -0.79 -18.27 -20.14
N ASN A 328 -0.05 -19.39 -20.17
CA ASN A 328 -0.28 -20.53 -19.27
C ASN A 328 0.21 -20.20 -17.86
N GLN A 329 -0.59 -20.54 -16.84
CA GLN A 329 -0.17 -20.44 -15.44
C GLN A 329 0.94 -21.43 -15.12
N ILE A 330 2.06 -20.91 -14.60
CA ILE A 330 3.25 -21.66 -14.18
C ILE A 330 3.28 -21.82 -12.66
N ALA A 331 2.92 -20.76 -11.92
CA ALA A 331 2.85 -20.74 -10.47
C ALA A 331 1.83 -19.70 -9.98
N GLU A 332 1.39 -19.82 -8.73
CA GLU A 332 0.67 -18.77 -8.01
C GLU A 332 1.27 -18.56 -6.62
N ALA A 333 1.14 -17.35 -6.08
CA ALA A 333 1.65 -16.99 -4.77
C ALA A 333 0.83 -15.83 -4.16
N THR A 334 0.91 -15.67 -2.85
CA THR A 334 0.32 -14.53 -2.12
C THR A 334 1.43 -13.73 -1.45
N SER A 335 1.35 -12.40 -1.42
CA SER A 335 2.38 -11.58 -0.77
C SER A 335 2.35 -11.71 0.74
N GLU A 336 3.54 -11.87 1.33
CA GLU A 336 3.76 -11.83 2.77
C GLU A 336 4.83 -10.77 3.06
N ASN A 337 4.52 -9.82 3.94
CA ASN A 337 5.38 -8.66 4.25
C ASN A 337 5.82 -7.88 3.00
N GLY A 338 4.95 -7.78 2.00
CA GLY A 338 5.23 -7.13 0.72
C GLY A 338 6.23 -7.86 -0.19
N ARG A 339 6.48 -9.16 0.02
CA ARG A 339 7.33 -9.98 -0.86
C ARG A 339 6.59 -11.21 -1.38
N VAL A 340 6.94 -11.61 -2.60
CA VAL A 340 6.58 -12.87 -3.25
C VAL A 340 7.83 -13.41 -3.92
N VAL A 341 8.08 -14.72 -3.80
CA VAL A 341 9.22 -15.38 -4.44
C VAL A 341 8.73 -16.57 -5.26
N PHE A 342 9.12 -16.62 -6.53
CA PHE A 342 8.95 -17.79 -7.40
C PHE A 342 10.34 -18.40 -7.65
N ASN A 343 10.58 -19.59 -7.07
CA ASN A 343 11.84 -20.33 -7.22
C ASN A 343 11.78 -21.32 -8.38
N ASP A 344 12.94 -21.82 -8.80
CA ASP A 344 13.10 -22.87 -9.83
C ASP A 344 12.43 -22.55 -11.18
N ILE A 345 12.42 -21.26 -11.54
CA ILE A 345 11.80 -20.78 -12.78
C ILE A 345 12.82 -20.87 -13.92
N LYS A 346 12.44 -21.54 -15.01
CA LYS A 346 13.30 -21.68 -16.20
C LYS A 346 13.65 -20.31 -16.79
N PRO A 347 14.85 -20.10 -17.33
CA PRO A 347 15.19 -18.87 -18.06
C PRO A 347 14.18 -18.58 -19.18
N GLY A 348 13.84 -17.30 -19.38
CA GLY A 348 12.86 -16.87 -20.39
C GLY A 348 12.01 -15.67 -19.98
N GLU A 349 11.01 -15.35 -20.83
CA GLU A 349 10.06 -14.25 -20.62
C GLU A 349 8.76 -14.74 -19.96
N TYR A 350 8.32 -14.02 -18.93
CA TYR A 350 7.12 -14.30 -18.14
C TYR A 350 6.29 -13.04 -17.92
N ILE A 351 5.04 -13.24 -17.50
CA ILE A 351 4.11 -12.18 -17.09
C ILE A 351 3.70 -12.45 -15.65
N ILE A 352 3.78 -11.43 -14.79
CA ILE A 352 3.25 -11.44 -13.43
C ILE A 352 1.92 -10.69 -13.45
N GLU A 353 0.81 -11.40 -13.18
CA GLU A 353 -0.53 -10.83 -13.10
C GLU A 353 -1.00 -10.83 -11.64
N GLU A 354 -1.54 -9.69 -11.17
CA GLU A 354 -2.27 -9.66 -9.91
C GLU A 354 -3.73 -10.05 -10.15
N VAL A 355 -4.18 -11.11 -9.48
CA VAL A 355 -5.54 -11.64 -9.61
C VAL A 355 -6.45 -11.28 -8.42
N ALA A 356 -5.88 -10.78 -7.32
CA ALA A 356 -6.63 -10.14 -6.25
C ALA A 356 -5.73 -9.17 -5.46
N ALA A 357 -6.15 -7.91 -5.36
CA ALA A 357 -5.48 -6.90 -4.53
C ALA A 357 -5.75 -7.11 -3.03
N PRO A 358 -4.90 -6.55 -2.14
CA PRO A 358 -5.19 -6.46 -0.72
C PRO A 358 -6.46 -5.66 -0.43
N LEU A 359 -7.06 -5.88 0.75
CA LEU A 359 -8.24 -5.14 1.19
C LEU A 359 -7.94 -3.63 1.24
N GLY A 360 -8.73 -2.84 0.53
CA GLY A 360 -8.56 -1.37 0.45
C GLY A 360 -7.63 -0.88 -0.65
N TYR A 361 -7.23 -1.74 -1.59
CA TYR A 361 -6.38 -1.39 -2.73
C TYR A 361 -7.04 -1.78 -4.07
N LEU A 362 -6.64 -1.09 -5.15
CA LEU A 362 -7.05 -1.43 -6.52
C LEU A 362 -6.05 -2.40 -7.15
N ILE A 363 -6.56 -3.41 -7.88
CA ILE A 363 -5.75 -4.33 -8.69
C ILE A 363 -4.91 -3.53 -9.69
N THR A 364 -3.61 -3.80 -9.72
CA THR A 364 -2.66 -3.12 -10.61
C THR A 364 -2.42 -3.88 -11.91
N ASN A 365 -1.79 -3.22 -12.90
CA ASN A 365 -1.53 -3.83 -14.21
C ASN A 365 -0.44 -4.90 -14.14
N GLN A 366 -0.56 -5.94 -14.97
CA GLN A 366 0.43 -7.01 -15.10
C GLN A 366 1.82 -6.49 -15.53
N VAL A 367 2.88 -7.14 -15.06
CA VAL A 367 4.28 -6.78 -15.33
C VAL A 367 5.01 -7.89 -16.09
N ASN A 368 5.69 -7.54 -17.18
CA ASN A 368 6.55 -8.47 -17.92
C ASN A 368 7.93 -8.56 -17.23
N ILE A 369 8.49 -9.76 -17.15
CA ILE A 369 9.80 -10.02 -16.52
C ILE A 369 10.61 -11.06 -17.33
N THR A 370 11.93 -10.92 -17.36
CA THR A 370 12.85 -11.88 -18.02
C THR A 370 13.71 -12.56 -16.98
N VAL A 371 13.46 -13.85 -16.72
CA VAL A 371 14.25 -14.67 -15.79
C VAL A 371 15.56 -15.09 -16.46
N LYS A 372 16.68 -14.94 -15.74
CA LYS A 372 18.02 -15.33 -16.18
C LYS A 372 18.54 -16.55 -15.40
N PRO A 373 19.42 -17.38 -15.97
CA PRO A 373 19.96 -18.55 -15.29
C PRO A 373 20.71 -18.17 -14.01
N ASN A 374 20.56 -19.00 -12.96
CA ASN A 374 21.21 -18.86 -11.65
C ASN A 374 21.10 -17.46 -11.00
N LYS A 375 20.04 -16.68 -11.30
CA LYS A 375 19.88 -15.30 -10.85
C LYS A 375 18.46 -15.02 -10.34
N VAL A 376 18.38 -14.24 -9.26
CA VAL A 376 17.12 -13.65 -8.79
C VAL A 376 16.85 -12.39 -9.62
N THR A 377 15.73 -12.37 -10.35
CA THR A 377 15.27 -11.18 -11.08
C THR A 377 14.23 -10.46 -10.22
N THR A 378 14.47 -9.19 -9.90
CA THR A 378 13.53 -8.40 -9.10
C THR A 378 12.49 -7.68 -9.95
N ALA A 379 11.27 -7.58 -9.44
CA ALA A 379 10.21 -6.72 -9.97
C ALA A 379 9.52 -5.96 -8.83
N GLU A 380 8.89 -4.84 -9.17
CA GLU A 380 8.01 -4.11 -8.25
C GLU A 380 6.61 -3.97 -8.86
N MET A 381 5.58 -4.17 -8.03
CA MET A 381 4.19 -3.85 -8.37
C MET A 381 3.62 -2.92 -7.29
N VAL A 382 2.86 -1.91 -7.75
CA VAL A 382 2.34 -0.82 -6.90
C VAL A 382 0.84 -0.72 -7.08
N ASP A 383 0.10 -0.74 -5.98
CA ASP A 383 -1.35 -0.52 -6.00
C ASP A 383 -1.69 0.90 -5.63
N THR A 384 -2.75 1.43 -6.24
CA THR A 384 -3.39 2.63 -5.73
C THR A 384 -4.34 2.26 -4.59
N GLN A 385 -4.13 2.83 -3.41
CA GLN A 385 -5.06 2.70 -2.29
C GLN A 385 -6.44 3.28 -2.67
N ILE A 386 -7.50 2.56 -2.33
CA ILE A 386 -8.87 3.05 -2.44
C ILE A 386 -9.01 4.24 -1.48
N LYS A 387 -9.40 5.40 -2.02
CA LYS A 387 -9.56 6.66 -1.29
C LYS A 387 -10.89 7.30 -1.72
N GLY A 388 -11.59 7.97 -0.82
CA GLY A 388 -12.88 8.61 -1.07
C GLY A 388 -13.09 9.83 -0.18
N ARG A 389 -14.25 10.48 -0.29
CA ARG A 389 -14.54 11.72 0.46
C ARG A 389 -16.01 11.91 0.75
N VAL A 390 -16.34 12.84 1.63
CA VAL A 390 -17.71 13.20 2.02
C VAL A 390 -18.02 14.62 1.54
N GLU A 391 -19.21 14.83 0.99
CA GLU A 391 -19.79 16.16 0.84
C GLU A 391 -20.95 16.33 1.84
N ILE A 392 -20.87 17.34 2.69
CA ILE A 392 -21.90 17.68 3.66
C ILE A 392 -22.66 18.90 3.16
N THR A 393 -23.98 18.79 3.04
CA THR A 393 -24.91 19.90 2.76
C THR A 393 -25.70 20.21 4.03
N LYS A 394 -25.44 21.38 4.60
CA LYS A 394 -26.05 21.91 5.83
C LYS A 394 -27.20 22.85 5.50
N ILE A 395 -28.38 22.54 6.04
CA ILE A 395 -29.61 23.31 5.80
C ILE A 395 -30.33 23.70 7.10
N ASP A 396 -31.21 24.70 7.00
CA ASP A 396 -32.27 25.01 7.95
C ASP A 396 -33.37 23.95 7.86
N GLU A 397 -33.89 23.51 9.01
CA GLU A 397 -34.87 22.41 9.11
C GLU A 397 -36.30 22.81 8.69
N GLU A 398 -36.64 24.10 8.73
CA GLU A 398 -37.97 24.61 8.37
C GLU A 398 -38.02 25.18 6.94
N THR A 399 -36.96 25.84 6.49
CA THR A 399 -36.91 26.50 5.17
C THR A 399 -36.14 25.72 4.10
N GLY A 400 -35.22 24.84 4.49
CA GLY A 400 -34.30 24.16 3.58
C GLY A 400 -33.16 25.05 3.04
N GLU A 401 -33.08 26.32 3.44
CA GLU A 401 -32.02 27.25 3.04
C GLU A 401 -30.64 26.80 3.58
N PRO A 402 -29.55 27.04 2.85
CA PRO A 402 -28.20 26.63 3.25
C PRO A 402 -27.70 27.38 4.49
N ILE A 403 -26.90 26.71 5.34
CA ILE A 403 -26.26 27.34 6.51
C ILE A 403 -24.73 27.22 6.50
N SER A 404 -24.07 28.37 6.47
CA SER A 404 -22.63 28.55 6.65
C SER A 404 -22.19 28.49 8.12
N GLY A 405 -20.95 28.12 8.38
CA GLY A 405 -20.32 28.20 9.71
C GLY A 405 -20.65 27.04 10.66
N ALA A 406 -21.16 25.91 10.16
CA ALA A 406 -21.38 24.70 10.97
C ALA A 406 -20.09 23.89 11.02
N GLU A 407 -19.61 23.53 12.22
CA GLU A 407 -18.37 22.76 12.39
C GLU A 407 -18.68 21.27 12.54
N PHE A 408 -18.13 20.47 11.62
CA PHE A 408 -18.20 19.02 11.62
C PHE A 408 -16.83 18.42 11.90
N GLU A 409 -16.81 17.20 12.43
CA GLU A 409 -15.61 16.35 12.40
C GLU A 409 -15.93 15.00 11.75
N MET A 410 -14.93 14.43 11.08
CA MET A 410 -14.93 13.04 10.67
C MET A 410 -13.92 12.27 11.52
N VAL A 411 -14.36 11.18 12.15
CA VAL A 411 -13.54 10.27 12.95
C VAL A 411 -13.51 8.88 12.32
N LYS A 412 -12.48 8.07 12.60
CA LYS A 412 -12.51 6.63 12.29
C LYS A 412 -13.50 5.92 13.22
N ALA A 413 -14.27 4.99 12.69
CA ALA A 413 -15.35 4.31 13.42
C ALA A 413 -14.88 3.23 14.43
N ASP A 414 -13.59 2.88 14.42
CA ASP A 414 -12.98 1.86 15.28
C ASP A 414 -12.35 2.45 16.56
N ASN A 415 -11.76 3.64 16.47
CA ASN A 415 -11.00 4.26 17.56
C ASN A 415 -11.40 5.71 17.91
N ASN A 416 -12.35 6.32 17.18
CA ASN A 416 -12.76 7.73 17.30
C ASN A 416 -11.64 8.77 17.10
N GLU A 417 -10.56 8.41 16.40
CA GLU A 417 -9.50 9.33 15.98
C GLU A 417 -10.05 10.31 14.93
N VAL A 418 -9.98 11.62 15.22
CA VAL A 418 -10.36 12.69 14.29
C VAL A 418 -9.38 12.73 13.12
N VAL A 419 -9.87 12.45 11.92
CA VAL A 419 -9.08 12.51 10.68
C VAL A 419 -9.27 13.82 9.92
N GLU A 420 -10.40 14.51 10.10
CA GLU A 420 -10.63 15.83 9.52
C GLU A 420 -11.63 16.65 10.35
N LYS A 421 -11.46 17.98 10.36
CA LYS A 421 -12.46 18.94 10.80
C LYS A 421 -12.85 19.85 9.65
N MET A 422 -14.14 20.08 9.49
CA MET A 422 -14.76 20.71 8.34
C MET A 422 -15.68 21.84 8.79
N THR A 423 -15.81 22.90 7.98
CA THR A 423 -16.74 24.00 8.25
C THR A 423 -17.51 24.36 6.99
N THR A 424 -18.84 24.51 7.09
CA THR A 424 -19.68 24.80 5.92
C THR A 424 -19.48 26.23 5.40
N GLY A 425 -19.39 26.37 4.08
CA GLY A 425 -19.28 27.65 3.39
C GLY A 425 -20.63 28.34 3.17
N GLU A 426 -20.61 29.49 2.48
CA GLU A 426 -21.79 30.33 2.22
C GLU A 426 -22.94 29.60 1.50
N ASN A 427 -22.61 28.61 0.66
CA ASN A 427 -23.58 27.74 -0.01
C ASN A 427 -24.08 26.57 0.86
N GLY A 428 -23.77 26.57 2.16
CA GLY A 428 -24.12 25.50 3.11
C GLY A 428 -23.34 24.21 2.92
N LYS A 429 -22.39 24.14 1.97
CA LYS A 429 -21.63 22.92 1.69
C LYS A 429 -20.23 22.94 2.28
N VAL A 430 -19.71 21.74 2.59
CA VAL A 430 -18.29 21.47 2.77
C VAL A 430 -17.95 20.10 2.19
N LEU A 431 -16.74 19.97 1.65
CA LEU A 431 -16.23 18.78 0.99
C LEU A 431 -14.94 18.37 1.70
N SER A 432 -14.86 17.11 2.15
CA SER A 432 -13.67 16.60 2.84
C SER A 432 -12.48 16.42 1.90
N GLY A 433 -11.29 16.29 2.48
CA GLY A 433 -10.14 15.67 1.83
C GLY A 433 -10.42 14.23 1.39
N LEU A 434 -9.48 13.64 0.65
CA LEU A 434 -9.51 12.23 0.28
C LEU A 434 -8.95 11.37 1.42
N HIS A 435 -9.79 10.54 2.01
CA HIS A 435 -9.44 9.60 3.07
C HIS A 435 -9.33 8.16 2.55
N PRO A 436 -8.49 7.30 3.15
CA PRO A 436 -8.35 5.90 2.77
C PRO A 436 -9.63 5.07 2.86
N PHE A 437 -9.55 3.84 2.36
CA PHE A 437 -10.52 2.78 2.60
C PHE A 437 -10.75 2.58 4.10
N GLY A 438 -12.02 2.55 4.52
CA GLY A 438 -12.35 2.38 5.93
C GLY A 438 -13.78 2.74 6.28
N ASN A 439 -14.09 2.62 7.58
CA ASN A 439 -15.35 3.07 8.17
C ASN A 439 -15.11 4.29 9.04
N TYR A 440 -15.94 5.30 8.88
CA TYR A 440 -15.85 6.61 9.49
C TYR A 440 -17.20 7.01 10.08
N ILE A 441 -17.19 7.99 10.98
CA ILE A 441 -18.39 8.65 11.51
C ILE A 441 -18.23 10.15 11.28
N VAL A 442 -19.26 10.78 10.71
CA VAL A 442 -19.35 12.24 10.52
C VAL A 442 -20.41 12.80 11.46
N ARG A 443 -20.10 13.88 12.17
CA ARG A 443 -21.04 14.55 13.09
C ARG A 443 -20.82 16.05 13.20
N GLU A 444 -21.89 16.79 13.46
CA GLU A 444 -21.79 18.21 13.84
C GLU A 444 -21.26 18.29 15.28
N THR A 445 -20.26 19.15 15.49
CA THR A 445 -19.62 19.39 16.80
C THR A 445 -19.99 20.76 17.38
N LYS A 446 -20.35 21.71 16.51
CA LYS A 446 -20.84 23.04 16.88
C LYS A 446 -21.74 23.58 15.77
N ALA A 447 -22.99 23.88 16.13
CA ALA A 447 -23.93 24.55 15.25
C ALA A 447 -23.51 26.01 14.97
N PRO A 448 -23.94 26.59 13.82
CA PRO A 448 -23.81 28.01 13.55
C PRO A 448 -24.61 28.86 14.56
N SER A 449 -24.20 30.11 14.73
CA SER A 449 -24.96 31.12 15.50
C SER A 449 -26.42 31.15 15.08
N LYS A 450 -27.34 31.17 16.07
CA LYS A 450 -28.80 31.08 15.97
C LYS A 450 -29.42 29.70 15.74
N TYR A 451 -28.63 28.62 15.64
CA TYR A 451 -29.13 27.24 15.49
C TYR A 451 -28.80 26.35 16.69
N VAL A 452 -29.62 25.32 16.90
CA VAL A 452 -29.38 24.29 17.92
C VAL A 452 -28.44 23.22 17.35
N LEU A 453 -27.54 22.69 18.17
CA LEU A 453 -26.63 21.58 17.81
C LEU A 453 -27.42 20.29 17.54
N ASN A 454 -27.25 19.70 16.35
CA ASN A 454 -27.87 18.44 16.00
C ASN A 454 -26.86 17.28 16.14
N GLY A 455 -26.88 16.61 17.29
CA GLY A 455 -25.99 15.48 17.61
C GLY A 455 -26.21 14.18 16.81
N LYS A 456 -26.84 14.24 15.63
CA LYS A 456 -27.01 13.09 14.74
C LYS A 456 -25.70 12.75 14.05
N GLU A 457 -25.16 11.58 14.38
CA GLU A 457 -24.00 10.99 13.71
C GLU A 457 -24.38 10.24 12.42
N TYR A 458 -23.46 10.17 11.46
CA TYR A 458 -23.62 9.52 10.16
C TYR A 458 -22.48 8.50 9.95
N PRO A 459 -22.75 7.18 9.87
CA PRO A 459 -21.75 6.21 9.48
C PRO A 459 -21.45 6.33 7.98
N VAL A 460 -20.16 6.30 7.62
CA VAL A 460 -19.65 6.47 6.27
C VAL A 460 -18.66 5.35 5.97
N THR A 461 -18.85 4.61 4.88
CA THR A 461 -17.92 3.57 4.43
C THR A 461 -17.26 4.00 3.12
N ILE A 462 -15.94 4.17 3.12
CA ILE A 462 -15.14 4.40 1.92
C ILE A 462 -14.70 3.04 1.39
N ASN A 463 -15.35 2.57 0.33
CA ASN A 463 -15.11 1.28 -0.34
C ASN A 463 -14.91 1.39 -1.86
N GLU A 464 -15.21 2.53 -2.47
CA GLU A 464 -15.10 2.79 -3.92
C GLU A 464 -14.15 3.98 -4.15
N HIS A 465 -13.17 3.80 -5.05
CA HIS A 465 -12.12 4.78 -5.28
C HIS A 465 -12.65 6.07 -5.95
N MET A 466 -12.22 7.23 -5.44
CA MET A 466 -12.66 8.59 -5.78
C MET A 466 -14.15 8.90 -5.58
N LYS A 467 -14.90 8.01 -4.90
CA LYS A 467 -16.31 8.23 -4.59
C LYS A 467 -16.49 9.43 -3.64
N THR A 468 -17.48 10.25 -3.92
CA THR A 468 -18.00 11.28 -3.02
C THR A 468 -19.29 10.74 -2.39
N ILE A 469 -19.40 10.81 -1.07
CA ILE A 469 -20.55 10.34 -0.29
C ILE A 469 -21.30 11.57 0.21
N GLU A 470 -22.57 11.73 -0.18
CA GLU A 470 -23.36 12.93 0.11
C GLU A 470 -24.14 12.76 1.43
N ILE A 471 -24.08 13.79 2.28
CA ILE A 471 -24.77 13.88 3.57
C ILE A 471 -25.59 15.17 3.61
N THR A 472 -26.87 15.08 3.96
CA THR A 472 -27.70 16.26 4.30
C THR A 472 -27.91 16.33 5.80
N HIS A 473 -27.68 17.51 6.39
CA HIS A 473 -27.81 17.75 7.84
C HIS A 473 -28.61 19.03 8.13
N ALA A 474 -29.79 18.87 8.73
CA ALA A 474 -30.72 19.95 9.03
C ALA A 474 -30.64 20.34 10.52
N ASN A 475 -30.70 21.64 10.83
CA ASN A 475 -30.89 22.12 12.21
C ASN A 475 -32.04 23.13 12.24
N ARG A 476 -32.95 22.98 13.21
CA ARG A 476 -33.83 24.05 13.64
C ARG A 476 -33.05 25.23 14.23
N LYS A 477 -33.59 26.42 14.03
CA LYS A 477 -33.18 27.62 14.76
C LYS A 477 -33.44 27.44 16.26
N ILE A 478 -32.69 28.20 17.05
CA ILE A 478 -33.02 28.51 18.44
C ILE A 478 -34.37 29.24 18.44
N LYS A 479 -35.31 28.83 19.30
CA LYS A 479 -36.60 29.50 19.51
C LYS A 479 -36.91 29.67 20.99
N GLY A 480 -37.56 30.76 21.36
CA GLY A 480 -37.94 31.07 22.73
C GLY A 480 -39.34 31.68 22.82
N ARG A 481 -39.77 32.01 24.03
CA ARG A 481 -41.09 32.61 24.32
C ARG A 481 -40.95 33.81 25.24
N VAL A 482 -41.86 34.75 25.12
CA VAL A 482 -41.96 35.95 25.97
C VAL A 482 -43.13 35.79 26.92
N SER A 483 -42.92 36.03 28.21
CA SER A 483 -43.96 36.08 29.23
C SER A 483 -44.04 37.48 29.82
N ILE A 484 -45.21 38.11 29.71
CA ILE A 484 -45.48 39.42 30.28
C ILE A 484 -46.32 39.24 31.54
N HIS A 485 -45.91 39.91 32.62
CA HIS A 485 -46.72 40.10 33.81
C HIS A 485 -47.08 41.58 33.93
N LYS A 486 -48.37 41.88 33.87
CA LYS A 486 -48.91 43.24 33.75
C LYS A 486 -49.43 43.70 35.10
N ILE A 487 -48.86 44.78 35.63
CA ILE A 487 -49.15 45.28 36.99
C ILE A 487 -49.45 46.79 37.03
N ASP A 488 -50.04 47.22 38.14
CA ASP A 488 -50.19 48.63 38.53
C ASP A 488 -48.83 49.23 38.96
N GLU A 489 -48.53 50.46 38.52
CA GLU A 489 -47.28 51.14 38.87
C GLU A 489 -47.20 51.59 40.34
N GLU A 490 -48.33 51.73 41.03
CA GLU A 490 -48.43 52.19 42.42
C GLU A 490 -48.75 51.04 43.39
N MET A 491 -49.24 49.92 42.87
CA MET A 491 -49.63 48.72 43.63
C MET A 491 -49.09 47.46 42.94
N PRO A 492 -47.79 47.12 43.04
CA PRO A 492 -47.19 46.02 42.26
C PRO A 492 -47.85 44.63 42.41
N GLU A 493 -48.50 44.37 43.54
CA GLU A 493 -49.29 43.14 43.81
C GLU A 493 -50.61 43.07 43.00
N LEU A 494 -50.99 44.16 42.32
CA LEU A 494 -52.24 44.29 41.57
C LEU A 494 -52.01 44.02 40.08
N SER A 495 -52.13 42.74 39.69
CA SER A 495 -52.08 42.32 38.29
C SER A 495 -53.29 42.83 37.48
N LEU A 496 -53.08 43.16 36.21
CA LEU A 496 -54.04 43.88 35.37
C LEU A 496 -54.45 43.08 34.11
N LYS A 497 -55.72 42.71 34.05
CA LYS A 497 -56.38 42.05 32.91
C LYS A 497 -56.61 43.01 31.75
N GLY A 498 -56.53 42.50 30.51
CA GLY A 498 -56.99 43.20 29.32
C GLY A 498 -56.05 44.27 28.75
N ALA A 499 -54.79 44.34 29.18
CA ALA A 499 -53.78 45.03 28.38
C ALA A 499 -53.57 44.26 27.08
N VAL A 500 -53.44 44.96 25.95
CA VAL A 500 -53.05 44.35 24.67
C VAL A 500 -51.66 44.84 24.32
N LEU A 501 -50.73 43.91 24.09
CA LEU A 501 -49.35 44.20 23.70
C LEU A 501 -49.04 43.56 22.34
N GLY A 502 -48.34 44.29 21.47
CA GLY A 502 -47.75 43.75 20.24
C GLY A 502 -46.25 43.53 20.43
N ILE A 503 -45.74 42.42 19.90
CA ILE A 503 -44.31 42.15 19.79
C ILE A 503 -43.92 42.37 18.32
N TYR A 504 -42.88 43.17 18.09
CA TYR A 504 -42.43 43.57 16.76
C TYR A 504 -40.99 43.13 16.50
N ASP A 505 -40.67 42.72 15.28
CA ASP A 505 -39.27 42.49 14.85
C ASP A 505 -38.54 43.79 14.50
N ASP A 506 -37.23 43.69 14.21
CA ASP A 506 -36.38 44.81 13.78
C ASP A 506 -36.82 45.48 12.46
N ALA A 507 -37.61 44.79 11.62
CA ALA A 507 -38.19 45.35 10.40
C ALA A 507 -39.54 46.05 10.67
N GLY A 508 -40.06 45.98 11.90
CA GLY A 508 -41.32 46.58 12.32
C GLY A 508 -42.56 45.73 12.05
N ASN A 509 -42.41 44.45 11.67
CA ASN A 509 -43.55 43.54 11.51
C ASN A 509 -44.06 43.10 12.88
N GLU A 510 -45.39 43.06 13.06
CA GLU A 510 -45.99 42.48 14.26
C GLU A 510 -45.88 40.95 14.21
N VAL A 511 -44.96 40.39 15.01
CA VAL A 511 -44.71 38.94 15.03
C VAL A 511 -45.66 38.21 15.97
N ASP A 512 -46.15 38.83 17.05
CA ASP A 512 -47.18 38.25 17.92
C ASP A 512 -48.00 39.31 18.67
N ARG A 513 -49.19 38.94 19.12
CA ARG A 513 -50.11 39.84 19.85
C ARG A 513 -50.66 39.17 21.10
N LEU A 514 -50.39 39.79 22.24
CA LEU A 514 -50.71 39.29 23.57
C LEU A 514 -51.90 40.05 24.17
N THR A 515 -52.69 39.38 25.02
CA THR A 515 -53.71 40.03 25.86
C THR A 515 -53.67 39.41 27.25
N THR A 516 -53.68 40.25 28.29
CA THR A 516 -53.40 39.80 29.67
C THR A 516 -54.62 39.20 30.36
N ASP A 517 -54.40 38.10 31.08
CA ASP A 517 -55.43 37.34 31.78
C ASP A 517 -55.80 37.94 33.16
N GLU A 518 -56.59 37.21 33.95
CA GLU A 518 -57.01 37.63 35.30
C GLU A 518 -55.86 37.72 36.33
N LYS A 519 -54.69 37.18 36.00
CA LYS A 519 -53.44 37.31 36.77
C LYS A 519 -52.47 38.28 36.10
N GLY A 520 -52.95 39.11 35.18
CA GLY A 520 -52.14 40.01 34.37
C GLY A 520 -51.12 39.31 33.48
N ALA A 521 -51.20 37.99 33.31
CA ALA A 521 -50.22 37.19 32.58
C ALA A 521 -50.59 37.10 31.10
N ALA A 522 -49.57 37.11 30.24
CA ALA A 522 -49.70 36.68 28.85
C ALA A 522 -48.39 36.05 28.36
N THR A 523 -48.47 35.04 27.49
CA THR A 523 -47.27 34.37 26.96
C THR A 523 -47.37 34.21 25.45
N SER A 524 -46.31 34.58 24.72
CA SER A 524 -46.25 34.50 23.26
C SER A 524 -46.27 33.07 22.75
N LYS A 525 -46.50 32.92 21.44
CA LYS A 525 -46.03 31.75 20.68
C LYS A 525 -44.50 31.66 20.69
N TYR A 526 -43.94 30.62 20.10
CA TYR A 526 -42.50 30.55 19.87
C TYR A 526 -42.05 31.60 18.84
N LEU A 527 -41.04 32.38 19.20
CA LEU A 527 -40.35 33.34 18.35
C LEU A 527 -38.96 32.80 18.02
N ASP A 528 -38.49 33.03 16.80
CA ASP A 528 -37.13 32.67 16.37
C ASP A 528 -36.09 33.49 17.16
N TYR A 529 -34.84 33.02 17.22
CA TYR A 529 -33.69 33.80 17.67
C TYR A 529 -33.64 35.18 17.01
N GLY A 530 -33.50 36.24 17.81
CA GLY A 530 -33.48 37.62 17.33
C GLY A 530 -33.80 38.64 18.43
N HIS A 531 -33.70 39.91 18.05
CA HIS A 531 -34.16 41.04 18.85
C HIS A 531 -35.60 41.43 18.43
N TYR A 532 -36.40 41.82 19.42
CA TYR A 532 -37.79 42.22 19.26
C TYR A 532 -38.14 43.35 20.23
N ILE A 533 -39.13 44.17 19.89
CA ILE A 533 -39.66 45.22 20.75
C ILE A 533 -41.12 44.92 21.12
N GLY A 534 -41.38 44.77 22.42
CA GLY A 534 -42.74 44.75 22.97
C GLY A 534 -43.28 46.17 23.17
N LYS A 535 -44.54 46.43 22.76
CA LYS A 535 -45.23 47.72 22.93
C LYS A 535 -46.67 47.51 23.40
N GLU A 536 -47.16 48.35 24.30
CA GLU A 536 -48.58 48.36 24.63
C GLU A 536 -49.39 49.06 23.53
N LEU A 537 -50.49 48.42 23.10
CA LEU A 537 -51.39 48.91 22.07
C LEU A 537 -52.75 49.33 22.66
N GLN A 538 -53.11 48.76 23.81
CA GLN A 538 -54.30 49.11 24.59
C GLN A 538 -54.01 48.90 26.08
N ALA A 539 -54.31 49.90 26.89
CA ALA A 539 -54.22 49.80 28.35
C ALA A 539 -55.36 48.95 28.94
N PRO A 540 -55.16 48.37 30.14
CA PRO A 540 -56.25 47.86 30.98
C PRO A 540 -57.32 48.93 31.26
N GLU A 541 -58.55 48.50 31.57
CA GLU A 541 -59.63 49.43 31.91
C GLU A 541 -59.27 50.28 33.15
N GLY A 542 -59.38 51.60 33.01
CA GLY A 542 -59.01 52.55 34.06
C GLY A 542 -57.53 52.92 34.14
N TYR A 543 -56.71 52.48 33.17
CA TYR A 543 -55.28 52.77 33.11
C TYR A 543 -54.93 53.63 31.89
N LYS A 544 -53.87 54.42 32.04
CA LYS A 544 -53.28 55.21 30.95
C LYS A 544 -52.45 54.27 30.06
N LEU A 545 -52.49 54.50 28.74
CA LEU A 545 -51.62 53.80 27.79
C LEU A 545 -50.16 54.10 28.10
N SER A 546 -49.33 53.05 28.15
CA SER A 546 -47.90 53.14 28.41
C SER A 546 -47.13 53.39 27.11
N ASP A 547 -46.27 54.41 27.11
CA ASP A 547 -45.31 54.72 26.04
C ASP A 547 -44.01 53.91 26.15
N LYS A 548 -43.84 53.17 27.26
CA LYS A 548 -42.67 52.31 27.51
C LYS A 548 -42.63 51.13 26.53
N THR A 549 -41.42 50.74 26.16
CA THR A 549 -41.14 49.55 25.34
C THR A 549 -40.41 48.48 26.14
N ILE A 550 -40.55 47.22 25.74
CA ILE A 550 -39.80 46.09 26.28
C ILE A 550 -38.77 45.64 25.25
N ASP A 551 -37.50 45.58 25.66
CA ASP A 551 -36.38 45.06 24.87
C ASP A 551 -36.27 43.53 25.06
N ILE A 552 -36.44 42.78 23.97
CA ILE A 552 -36.59 41.33 23.98
C ILE A 552 -35.51 40.70 23.10
N ASN A 553 -34.63 39.88 23.69
CA ASN A 553 -33.56 39.20 22.96
C ASN A 553 -33.69 37.69 23.14
N ILE A 554 -34.19 36.99 22.12
CA ILE A 554 -34.27 35.53 22.09
C ILE A 554 -32.90 34.98 21.68
N THR A 555 -32.20 34.39 22.66
CA THR A 555 -30.79 33.96 22.54
C THR A 555 -30.56 32.49 22.93
N GLU A 556 -31.41 31.92 23.78
CA GLU A 556 -31.34 30.56 24.29
C GLU A 556 -32.62 29.80 23.91
N ASP A 557 -32.47 28.51 23.67
CA ASP A 557 -33.53 27.64 23.13
C ASP A 557 -34.50 27.14 24.21
N ASP A 558 -35.77 27.02 23.84
CA ASP A 558 -36.92 26.73 24.71
C ASP A 558 -37.10 27.68 25.93
N LYS A 559 -36.31 28.76 26.00
CA LYS A 559 -36.32 29.69 27.13
C LYS A 559 -37.54 30.61 27.11
N VAL A 560 -38.11 30.81 28.31
CA VAL A 560 -39.15 31.81 28.57
C VAL A 560 -38.51 33.07 29.18
N TYR A 561 -38.57 34.17 28.44
CA TYR A 561 -38.08 35.48 28.86
C TYR A 561 -39.22 36.25 29.55
N SER A 562 -39.08 36.54 30.84
CA SER A 562 -40.15 37.10 31.67
C SER A 562 -39.93 38.59 31.97
N TYR A 563 -40.98 39.40 31.82
CA TYR A 563 -40.93 40.85 32.01
C TYR A 563 -42.16 41.36 32.77
N ASP A 564 -41.92 42.13 33.84
CA ASP A 564 -42.96 42.96 34.45
C ASP A 564 -43.18 44.24 33.65
N PHE A 565 -44.44 44.61 33.41
CA PHE A 565 -44.79 45.83 32.67
C PHE A 565 -45.86 46.65 33.40
N THR A 566 -45.50 47.86 33.85
CA THR A 566 -46.33 48.71 34.72
C THR A 566 -47.19 49.70 33.93
N ASN A 567 -48.43 49.95 34.37
CA ASN A 567 -49.23 51.10 33.92
C ASN A 567 -49.64 52.00 35.09
N LYS A 568 -49.75 53.30 34.77
CA LYS A 568 -50.31 54.31 35.67
C LYS A 568 -51.83 54.25 35.61
N VAL A 569 -52.47 54.06 36.76
CA VAL A 569 -53.93 54.18 36.90
C VAL A 569 -54.36 55.61 36.57
N MET A 570 -55.54 55.79 35.96
CA MET A 570 -56.13 57.12 35.81
C MET A 570 -56.54 57.68 37.18
N LYS A 571 -56.45 59.00 37.36
CA LYS A 571 -56.81 59.68 38.62
C LYS A 571 -57.73 60.87 38.40
N GLY A 572 -58.55 61.19 39.39
CA GLY A 572 -59.43 62.36 39.37
C GLY A 572 -59.65 62.94 40.77
N ARG A 573 -60.40 64.04 40.87
CA ARG A 573 -60.74 64.68 42.16
C ARG A 573 -62.22 65.04 42.20
N ILE A 574 -62.86 64.94 43.36
CA ILE A 574 -64.25 65.39 43.54
C ILE A 574 -64.21 66.82 44.10
N GLN A 575 -64.96 67.74 43.49
CA GLN A 575 -65.27 69.05 44.05
C GLN A 575 -66.69 69.04 44.59
N ILE A 576 -66.85 69.15 45.90
CA ILE A 576 -68.14 69.34 46.55
C ILE A 576 -68.44 70.84 46.58
N VAL A 577 -69.62 71.23 46.10
CA VAL A 577 -70.13 72.60 46.17
C VAL A 577 -71.32 72.60 47.12
N LYS A 578 -71.16 73.20 48.30
CA LYS A 578 -72.10 73.11 49.41
C LYS A 578 -72.87 74.41 49.59
N VAL A 579 -74.18 74.33 49.42
CA VAL A 579 -75.09 75.49 49.45
C VAL A 579 -76.31 75.24 50.36
N ASP A 580 -77.04 76.31 50.67
CA ASP A 580 -78.33 76.28 51.35
C ASP A 580 -79.43 75.75 50.39
N SER A 581 -80.36 74.90 50.85
CA SER A 581 -81.43 74.39 49.97
C SER A 581 -82.44 75.45 49.54
N GLU A 582 -82.54 76.54 50.29
CA GLU A 582 -83.50 77.63 50.09
C GLU A 582 -82.86 78.83 49.37
N ASN A 583 -81.53 78.86 49.27
CA ASN A 583 -80.78 79.84 48.48
C ASN A 583 -79.48 79.23 47.95
N GLU A 584 -79.46 78.84 46.68
CA GLU A 584 -78.32 78.16 46.07
C GLU A 584 -77.12 79.08 45.80
N GLU A 585 -77.27 80.40 45.95
CA GLU A 585 -76.16 81.37 45.91
C GLU A 585 -75.45 81.51 47.27
N LYS A 586 -76.04 80.97 48.34
CA LYS A 586 -75.50 81.05 49.71
C LYS A 586 -74.62 79.82 50.00
N PRO A 587 -73.28 79.98 50.10
CA PRO A 587 -72.39 78.88 50.45
C PRO A 587 -72.56 78.43 51.91
N VAL A 588 -72.12 77.21 52.20
CA VAL A 588 -72.15 76.62 53.55
C VAL A 588 -70.80 76.00 53.90
N ALA A 589 -70.08 76.71 54.76
CA ALA A 589 -68.78 76.31 55.29
C ALA A 589 -68.86 75.23 56.38
N ASN A 590 -67.73 74.59 56.67
CA ASN A 590 -67.53 73.61 57.74
C ASN A 590 -68.39 72.32 57.64
N ALA A 591 -69.02 72.05 56.50
CA ALA A 591 -69.67 70.76 56.25
C ALA A 591 -68.60 69.70 55.94
N GLY A 592 -68.52 68.66 56.78
CA GLY A 592 -67.54 67.59 56.65
C GLY A 592 -68.09 66.39 55.88
N PHE A 593 -67.27 65.79 55.01
CA PHE A 593 -67.62 64.67 54.16
C PHE A 593 -66.61 63.52 54.28
N LYS A 594 -67.13 62.30 54.47
CA LYS A 594 -66.37 61.05 54.27
C LYS A 594 -66.46 60.64 52.80
N VAL A 595 -65.34 60.30 52.19
CA VAL A 595 -65.27 59.70 50.84
C VAL A 595 -64.89 58.22 50.97
N VAL A 596 -65.69 57.35 50.38
CA VAL A 596 -65.66 55.89 50.57
C VAL A 596 -65.55 55.19 49.22
N ALA A 597 -64.63 54.22 49.11
CA ALA A 597 -64.52 53.36 47.92
C ALA A 597 -65.75 52.43 47.81
N VAL A 598 -66.31 52.30 46.60
CA VAL A 598 -67.43 51.39 46.30
C VAL A 598 -66.98 50.30 45.34
N ASN A 599 -66.29 50.66 44.25
CA ASN A 599 -65.66 49.72 43.33
C ASN A 599 -64.41 50.38 42.73
N VAL A 600 -63.24 50.12 43.30
CA VAL A 600 -61.96 50.75 42.95
C VAL A 600 -60.88 49.67 42.92
N ASN A 601 -60.15 49.55 41.82
CA ASN A 601 -59.23 48.42 41.65
C ASN A 601 -58.06 48.48 42.66
N GLY A 602 -57.84 47.36 43.36
CA GLY A 602 -56.86 47.23 44.44
C GLY A 602 -57.28 47.79 45.81
N ILE A 603 -58.55 48.17 46.01
CA ILE A 603 -59.04 48.78 47.26
C ILE A 603 -60.31 48.09 47.76
N GLU A 604 -60.34 47.71 49.04
CA GLU A 604 -61.49 47.06 49.66
C GLU A 604 -62.73 47.98 49.70
N PRO A 605 -63.90 47.56 49.19
CA PRO A 605 -65.15 48.33 49.27
C PRO A 605 -65.52 48.69 50.71
N GLY A 606 -65.91 49.94 50.94
CA GLY A 606 -66.17 50.47 52.29
C GLY A 606 -64.98 51.17 52.94
N THR A 607 -63.76 51.05 52.39
CA THR A 607 -62.60 51.82 52.86
C THR A 607 -62.85 53.33 52.76
N ILE A 608 -62.66 54.07 53.86
CA ILE A 608 -62.65 55.53 53.85
C ILE A 608 -61.34 56.00 53.24
N ILE A 609 -61.42 56.63 52.07
CA ILE A 609 -60.26 57.05 51.27
C ILE A 609 -59.87 58.48 51.59
N ASP A 610 -60.82 59.35 51.89
CA ASP A 610 -60.56 60.75 52.19
C ASP A 610 -61.60 61.34 53.17
N LYS A 611 -61.22 62.43 53.83
CA LYS A 611 -62.12 63.27 54.64
C LYS A 611 -61.87 64.74 54.33
N VAL A 612 -62.89 65.43 53.86
CA VAL A 612 -62.81 66.83 53.43
C VAL A 612 -63.82 67.68 54.19
N LYS A 613 -63.56 68.98 54.34
CA LYS A 613 -64.52 69.97 54.88
C LYS A 613 -64.65 71.14 53.93
N THR A 614 -65.81 71.78 53.92
CA THR A 614 -66.06 72.94 53.06
C THR A 614 -65.44 74.21 53.62
N ASP A 615 -64.79 74.99 52.77
CA ASP A 615 -64.21 76.30 53.09
C ASP A 615 -65.29 77.38 53.28
N GLU A 616 -64.89 78.63 53.54
CA GLU A 616 -65.80 79.77 53.70
C GLU A 616 -66.68 80.04 52.46
N ASN A 617 -66.25 79.57 51.28
CA ASN A 617 -66.97 79.66 50.00
C ASN A 617 -67.83 78.41 49.71
N GLY A 618 -67.93 77.47 50.65
CA GLY A 618 -68.71 76.24 50.50
C GLY A 618 -68.06 75.17 49.62
N PHE A 619 -66.77 75.30 49.27
CA PHE A 619 -66.07 74.33 48.44
C PHE A 619 -65.25 73.34 49.28
N ALA A 620 -65.30 72.06 48.90
CA ALA A 620 -64.34 71.06 49.37
C ALA A 620 -63.76 70.28 48.18
N PHE A 621 -62.47 69.97 48.21
CA PHE A 621 -61.79 69.17 47.20
C PHE A 621 -61.17 67.93 47.84
N THR A 622 -61.31 66.78 47.20
CA THR A 622 -60.59 65.57 47.59
C THR A 622 -59.13 65.62 47.15
N LYS A 623 -58.31 64.79 47.78
CA LYS A 623 -57.06 64.29 47.19
C LYS A 623 -57.35 63.55 45.87
N GLU A 624 -56.30 63.16 45.17
CA GLU A 624 -56.44 62.35 43.96
C GLU A 624 -56.94 60.94 44.29
N LEU A 625 -58.08 60.62 43.68
CA LEU A 625 -58.76 59.35 43.73
C LEU A 625 -58.38 58.54 42.48
N ARG A 626 -58.18 57.24 42.63
CA ARG A 626 -57.88 56.31 41.52
C ARG A 626 -59.15 56.07 40.67
N TYR A 627 -59.01 55.49 39.49
CA TYR A 627 -60.16 55.10 38.66
C TYR A 627 -61.14 54.22 39.44
N GLY A 628 -62.44 54.48 39.27
CA GLY A 628 -63.51 53.68 39.85
C GLY A 628 -64.61 54.47 40.56
N VAL A 629 -65.51 53.73 41.20
CA VAL A 629 -66.72 54.26 41.83
C VAL A 629 -66.51 54.54 43.30
N TYR A 630 -66.87 55.76 43.71
CA TYR A 630 -66.86 56.24 45.08
C TYR A 630 -68.26 56.67 45.50
N LYS A 631 -68.52 56.69 46.80
CA LYS A 631 -69.59 57.48 47.39
C LYS A 631 -69.05 58.45 48.42
N PHE A 632 -69.71 59.58 48.59
CA PHE A 632 -69.45 60.48 49.71
C PHE A 632 -70.74 60.84 50.44
N ILE A 633 -70.61 61.11 51.74
CA ILE A 633 -71.73 61.29 52.68
C ILE A 633 -71.32 62.40 53.66
N GLU A 634 -72.27 63.23 54.10
CA GLU A 634 -72.02 64.20 55.17
C GLU A 634 -71.72 63.44 56.49
N ASP A 635 -70.55 63.71 57.07
CA ASP A 635 -70.05 63.13 58.33
C ASP A 635 -70.09 64.16 59.48
N GLU A 636 -70.02 65.44 59.14
CA GLU A 636 -70.15 66.56 60.08
C GLU A 636 -71.09 67.61 59.50
N THR A 637 -72.29 67.74 60.08
CA THR A 637 -73.29 68.70 59.64
C THR A 637 -72.91 70.13 60.05
N PRO A 638 -72.96 71.11 59.13
CA PRO A 638 -72.63 72.50 59.42
C PRO A 638 -73.67 73.15 60.35
N GLU A 639 -73.21 74.08 61.19
CA GLU A 639 -74.05 74.76 62.19
C GLU A 639 -75.25 75.48 61.55
N GLY A 640 -76.43 75.34 62.15
CA GLY A 640 -77.67 75.95 61.68
C GLY A 640 -78.39 75.19 60.56
N TYR A 641 -77.90 74.01 60.15
CA TYR A 641 -78.55 73.16 59.13
C TYR A 641 -78.99 71.81 59.71
N TRP A 642 -80.01 71.22 59.09
CA TRP A 642 -80.36 69.82 59.33
C TRP A 642 -79.31 68.89 58.73
N ALA A 643 -79.07 67.77 59.40
CA ALA A 643 -78.16 66.73 58.94
C ALA A 643 -78.71 65.99 57.71
N SER A 644 -77.82 65.61 56.80
CA SER A 644 -78.15 64.91 55.56
C SER A 644 -77.50 63.52 55.51
N ASP A 645 -78.31 62.47 55.68
CA ASP A 645 -77.91 61.06 55.50
C ASP A 645 -77.68 60.66 54.03
N LYS A 646 -78.09 61.52 53.09
CA LYS A 646 -78.04 61.27 51.65
C LYS A 646 -76.63 61.02 51.12
N GLU A 647 -76.45 59.84 50.53
CA GLU A 647 -75.23 59.45 49.82
C GLU A 647 -75.15 60.06 48.42
N TYR A 648 -73.93 60.37 47.95
CA TYR A 648 -73.64 60.88 46.62
C TYR A 648 -72.58 60.02 45.92
N THR A 649 -72.99 59.23 44.92
CA THR A 649 -72.09 58.42 44.10
C THR A 649 -71.41 59.26 43.00
N ILE A 650 -70.12 59.02 42.77
CA ILE A 650 -69.32 59.55 41.66
C ILE A 650 -68.50 58.41 41.05
N ASN A 651 -68.40 58.35 39.73
CA ASN A 651 -67.48 57.48 39.01
C ASN A 651 -66.30 58.32 38.50
N ILE A 652 -65.08 57.96 38.87
CA ILE A 652 -63.83 58.55 38.35
C ILE A 652 -63.43 57.74 37.12
N ASN A 653 -63.80 58.22 35.92
CA ASN A 653 -63.67 57.49 34.66
C ASN A 653 -62.70 58.12 33.63
N GLU A 654 -62.19 59.32 33.91
CA GLU A 654 -61.28 60.09 33.06
C GLU A 654 -60.15 60.73 33.89
N ASP A 655 -58.94 60.76 33.32
CA ASP A 655 -57.71 61.19 33.98
C ASP A 655 -57.60 62.72 34.14
N ASN A 656 -57.09 63.16 35.30
CA ASN A 656 -56.99 64.54 35.80
C ASN A 656 -58.33 65.30 35.90
N LYS A 657 -59.47 64.63 35.75
CA LYS A 657 -60.79 65.26 35.74
C LYS A 657 -61.25 65.66 37.16
N VAL A 658 -61.85 66.85 37.25
CA VAL A 658 -62.54 67.33 38.46
C VAL A 658 -64.04 67.11 38.29
N TYR A 659 -64.63 66.37 39.23
CA TYR A 659 -66.04 65.98 39.22
C TYR A 659 -66.81 66.87 40.20
N VAL A 660 -67.51 67.87 39.68
CA VAL A 660 -68.24 68.85 40.49
C VAL A 660 -69.59 68.29 40.94
N LYS A 661 -69.90 68.36 42.23
CA LYS A 661 -71.17 67.89 42.79
C LYS A 661 -71.77 68.88 43.79
N TYR A 662 -72.96 69.37 43.46
CA TYR A 662 -73.73 70.27 44.32
C TYR A 662 -74.47 69.50 45.41
N VAL A 663 -74.37 69.97 46.65
CA VAL A 663 -74.92 69.36 47.87
C VAL A 663 -75.65 70.42 48.69
N LYS A 664 -76.88 70.14 49.08
CA LYS A 664 -77.80 71.07 49.74
C LYS A 664 -78.23 70.55 51.10
N ASN A 665 -78.23 71.39 52.13
CA ASN A 665 -78.93 71.08 53.39
C ASN A 665 -80.02 72.14 53.62
N ALA A 666 -81.11 71.71 54.24
CA ALA A 666 -82.13 72.63 54.72
C ALA A 666 -81.66 73.35 55.99
N PRO A 667 -81.74 74.70 56.05
CA PRO A 667 -81.48 75.43 57.29
C PRO A 667 -82.55 75.10 58.34
N ILE A 668 -82.20 75.16 59.63
CA ILE A 668 -83.10 74.81 60.73
C ILE A 668 -84.20 75.88 60.87
N LYS A 669 -85.35 75.64 60.24
CA LYS A 669 -86.55 76.46 60.33
C LYS A 669 -87.49 75.96 61.45
N ALA A 670 -87.43 76.57 62.62
CA ALA A 670 -88.37 76.30 63.71
C ALA A 670 -89.73 77.01 63.49
N LYS A 671 -90.84 76.32 63.73
CA LYS A 671 -92.18 76.94 63.76
C LYS A 671 -92.50 77.38 65.19
N LEU A 672 -92.48 78.69 65.43
CA LEU A 672 -92.89 79.26 66.72
C LEU A 672 -94.39 79.58 66.73
N ARG A 673 -95.14 79.01 67.68
CA ARG A 673 -96.51 79.42 68.00
C ARG A 673 -96.50 80.22 69.29
N ILE A 674 -96.83 81.51 69.21
CA ILE A 674 -97.10 82.35 70.39
C ILE A 674 -98.62 82.45 70.54
N VAL A 675 -99.13 82.24 71.76
CA VAL A 675 -100.52 82.52 72.12
C VAL A 675 -100.49 83.49 73.28
N LYS A 676 -101.01 84.71 73.10
CA LYS A 676 -101.21 85.62 74.23
C LYS A 676 -102.53 85.28 74.90
N VAL A 677 -102.48 84.99 76.20
CA VAL A 677 -103.68 84.79 77.02
C VAL A 677 -103.84 85.91 78.06
N ASP A 678 -105.08 86.12 78.54
CA ASP A 678 -105.34 86.86 79.77
C ASP A 678 -104.84 86.09 81.00
N SER A 679 -104.36 86.79 82.03
CA SER A 679 -103.76 86.17 83.22
C SER A 679 -104.75 85.73 84.29
N LYS A 680 -106.05 85.98 84.12
CA LYS A 680 -107.12 85.58 85.06
C LYS A 680 -107.96 84.42 84.55
N ASP A 681 -108.29 84.40 83.26
CA ASP A 681 -109.18 83.38 82.67
C ASP A 681 -108.56 82.53 81.54
N ASN A 682 -107.28 82.78 81.20
CA ASN A 682 -106.52 82.08 80.15
C ASN A 682 -107.14 82.13 78.73
N LYS A 683 -108.11 83.00 78.44
CA LYS A 683 -108.61 83.17 77.06
C LYS A 683 -107.57 83.85 76.17
N PRO A 684 -107.51 83.52 74.88
CA PRO A 684 -106.71 84.27 73.90
C PRO A 684 -107.07 85.76 73.88
N LEU A 685 -106.07 86.62 73.64
CA LEU A 685 -106.24 88.05 73.47
C LEU A 685 -106.00 88.46 72.00
N GLU A 686 -107.05 88.93 71.35
CA GLU A 686 -107.06 89.38 69.96
C GLU A 686 -106.14 90.62 69.74
N GLY A 687 -105.66 90.82 68.51
CA GLY A 687 -104.97 92.04 68.08
C GLY A 687 -103.53 92.23 68.58
N VAL A 688 -103.04 91.34 69.46
CA VAL A 688 -101.68 91.43 70.04
C VAL A 688 -100.61 91.16 68.98
N LYS A 689 -99.68 92.11 68.80
CA LYS A 689 -98.54 91.99 67.88
C LYS A 689 -97.28 91.57 68.63
N PHE A 690 -96.55 90.63 68.05
CA PHE A 690 -95.27 90.14 68.55
C PHE A 690 -94.13 90.49 67.59
N GLN A 691 -92.97 90.83 68.14
CA GLN A 691 -91.69 90.73 67.44
C GLN A 691 -90.86 89.68 68.15
N VAL A 692 -90.29 88.75 67.38
CA VAL A 692 -89.29 87.80 67.88
C VAL A 692 -87.93 88.31 67.45
N ARG A 693 -86.96 88.26 68.35
CA ARG A 693 -85.58 88.67 68.09
C ARG A 693 -84.68 87.48 68.34
N ASN A 694 -83.79 87.18 67.40
CA ASN A 694 -82.70 86.22 67.64
C ASN A 694 -81.73 86.89 68.63
N THR A 695 -81.39 86.17 69.71
CA THR A 695 -80.60 86.70 70.83
C THR A 695 -79.16 87.01 70.45
N ASP A 696 -78.63 86.27 69.48
CA ASP A 696 -77.19 86.12 69.25
C ASP A 696 -76.71 87.12 68.19
N THR A 697 -77.55 87.35 67.17
CA THR A 697 -77.39 88.40 66.15
C THR A 697 -78.10 89.70 66.50
N ASN A 698 -78.96 89.71 67.53
CA ASN A 698 -79.80 90.83 67.95
C ASN A 698 -80.77 91.35 66.84
N LYS A 699 -80.98 90.58 65.76
CA LYS A 699 -81.88 90.92 64.64
C LYS A 699 -83.31 90.41 64.87
N ILE A 700 -84.29 91.12 64.32
CA ILE A 700 -85.69 90.66 64.29
C ILE A 700 -85.78 89.43 63.37
N VAL A 701 -86.51 88.40 63.81
CA VAL A 701 -86.76 87.18 63.03
C VAL A 701 -87.85 87.45 62.00
N GLU A 702 -87.55 87.19 60.74
CA GLU A 702 -88.48 87.39 59.63
C GLU A 702 -89.36 86.15 59.41
N PHE A 703 -90.68 86.32 59.56
CA PHE A 703 -91.65 85.23 59.44
C PHE A 703 -92.05 85.03 57.97
N THR A 704 -91.27 84.21 57.27
CA THR A 704 -91.45 83.91 55.83
C THR A 704 -92.70 83.11 55.47
N ASN A 705 -93.44 82.57 56.44
CA ASN A 705 -94.74 81.93 56.24
C ASN A 705 -95.62 82.03 57.50
N PHE A 706 -96.82 82.59 57.37
CA PHE A 706 -97.83 82.64 58.43
C PHE A 706 -98.90 81.57 58.21
N VAL A 707 -99.03 80.63 59.15
CA VAL A 707 -99.97 79.49 59.05
C VAL A 707 -100.72 79.34 60.37
N GLY A 708 -101.79 80.11 60.56
CA GLY A 708 -102.61 80.02 61.78
C GLY A 708 -103.62 81.16 61.95
N ILE A 709 -104.85 80.89 61.53
CA ILE A 709 -106.12 81.57 61.84
C ILE A 709 -106.10 82.44 63.12
N ILE A 710 -106.60 83.68 63.02
CA ILE A 710 -106.98 84.52 64.16
C ILE A 710 -108.38 84.12 64.64
N PRO A 711 -108.52 83.83 65.94
CA PRO A 711 -109.62 84.32 66.78
C PRO A 711 -109.10 85.34 67.79
#